data_AF-A0A7W4E7D0-F1
#
_entry.id   AF-A0A7W4E7D0-F1
#
_cell.length_a   1.000
_cell.length_b   1.000
_cell.length_c   1.000
_cell.angle_alpha   90.00
_cell.angle_beta   90.00
_cell.angle_gamma   90.00
#
_symmetry.space_group_name_H-M   'P 1'
#
loop_
_entity.id
_entity.type
_entity.pdbx_description
1 polymer ?
#
loop_
_entity_poly.entity_id
_entity_poly.type
_entity_poly.pdbx_seq_one_letter_code
_entity_poly.pdbx_strand_id
1 'polypeptide(L)'
;MPEKVKERLLNSCDSNNTMIKEKTYDGKEENFSAYVPGIRTVTGNWVSSDPGGNNVISSIYEKNEFQVSKENRSFYLNIAAVACQDAYKGTAANVRIQKGDLDANMLEASGPVGFGSIGQGTAFRYRMDEARDVGRIAPPTKITIKESAIDKLSDGEIISFNVWQCWAPYYPGNNWSWEDDHGGEPGNCYDHTIKIKIKAPVKFNVEGDTKAAVLESNQRISSDDSRFKGNGRSNPQTAKVGQWVSFRHKVIGKDFNKNSVNGSGQYQTFRNDGRGDYSVNSNYNFRWNKDSWNSRPTIINQGNIWDTINAVGTDREIFRVTRDVAGKTICSKMSYGVSAGDIDNVNRYNKTTNEACVYVPYDFEITPCVKIDKIRNCSGGDLDIPTNGKVPNDPNDGEEILIPGGGTATSSIKYKITTWRVPSDREGFTTHNNKRDNKNSDTCSPSNFYYQDYKGIEKCRVVKEGSGKFNKDTRVADFIPSIEEGAEAGTRYCVALSISPYKMNSNQSQAEQAKQERENLDWRHGAPICIKLVKKPKVQFWGNGVYSRSGIRTSLSPTKHGVLGSWVEYEALSGMKIKDFRTESSQSTQKLAIEDYSSKGSFGQGKASIDSLMSNISSKFPKKNFENVNTKVEVYDDSHKQLGAISADKQTRVIYGKNIRISSDIVNADRAVSSDSDFRQIIIIADGDITIDQGVKRVDAWLIARGVINTCAVNGIQNVNDVNMKNCDNQLRIRGGTVSRNLRLWRTAGSDGTTKDTLTNPAEIFNQSADTYLWAQAQSGSEGKIVTTYTKELPVRY
;
A
#
# COMPACT_ATOMS: atom_id res chain seq x y z
N MET A 1 22.63 41.01 71.65
CA MET A 1 23.75 41.32 70.72
C MET A 1 24.60 40.08 70.60
N PRO A 2 25.09 39.71 69.40
CA PRO A 2 25.91 38.51 69.19
C PRO A 2 27.22 38.54 69.96
N GLU A 3 27.66 37.39 70.46
CA GLU A 3 28.86 37.27 71.29
C GLU A 3 30.13 37.66 70.53
N LYS A 4 30.28 37.25 69.26
CA LYS A 4 31.44 37.60 68.43
C LYS A 4 31.58 39.09 68.14
N VAL A 5 30.45 39.80 68.07
CA VAL A 5 30.43 41.27 67.92
C VAL A 5 30.85 41.94 69.23
N LYS A 6 30.36 41.43 70.38
CA LYS A 6 30.74 41.88 71.71
C LYS A 6 32.23 41.69 71.97
N GLU A 7 32.73 40.48 71.70
CA GLU A 7 34.14 40.10 71.83
C GLU A 7 35.02 41.01 70.98
N ARG A 8 34.66 41.26 69.71
CA ARG A 8 35.39 42.21 68.86
C ARG A 8 35.48 43.59 69.49
N LEU A 9 34.37 44.13 69.98
CA LEU A 9 34.33 45.47 70.57
C LEU A 9 35.20 45.56 71.83
N LEU A 10 35.12 44.56 72.71
CA LEU A 10 35.96 44.50 73.91
C LEU A 10 37.44 44.32 73.58
N ASN A 11 37.78 43.46 72.62
CA ASN A 11 39.15 43.31 72.13
C ASN A 11 39.70 44.61 71.53
N SER A 12 38.86 45.43 70.90
CA SER A 12 39.27 46.76 70.44
C SER A 12 39.66 47.69 71.59
N CYS A 13 39.03 47.60 72.77
CA CYS A 13 39.43 48.35 73.95
C CYS A 13 40.81 47.94 74.48
N ASP A 14 41.16 46.65 74.33
CA ASP A 14 42.39 46.07 74.86
C ASP A 14 43.51 45.97 73.80
N SER A 15 43.28 46.50 72.59
CA SER A 15 44.16 46.38 71.43
C SER A 15 45.56 46.96 71.67
N ASN A 16 45.69 48.12 72.34
CA ASN A 16 46.98 48.76 72.67
C ASN A 16 47.96 48.80 71.47
N ASN A 17 47.53 49.36 70.34
CA ASN A 17 48.23 49.39 69.04
C ASN A 17 48.43 48.01 68.35
N THR A 18 47.85 46.94 68.87
CA THR A 18 47.85 45.61 68.23
C THR A 18 46.72 45.50 67.22
N MET A 19 47.01 45.03 66.01
CA MET A 19 46.00 44.88 64.96
C MET A 19 44.89 43.90 65.37
N ILE A 20 43.66 44.39 65.40
CA ILE A 20 42.45 43.56 65.29
C ILE A 20 42.42 42.95 63.91
N LYS A 21 42.11 41.66 63.84
CA LYS A 21 42.01 40.93 62.57
C LYS A 21 40.56 40.63 62.20
N GLU A 22 40.24 40.76 60.92
CA GLU A 22 38.97 40.36 60.31
C GLU A 22 39.06 38.93 59.78
N LYS A 23 38.00 38.13 59.98
CA LYS A 23 37.87 36.80 59.41
C LYS A 23 37.29 36.86 58.00
N THR A 24 37.90 36.17 57.04
CA THR A 24 37.39 36.03 55.67
C THR A 24 36.48 34.80 55.52
N TYR A 25 35.75 34.71 54.41
CA TYR A 25 34.88 33.55 54.10
C TYR A 25 35.64 32.22 53.96
N ASP A 26 36.95 32.28 53.65
CA ASP A 26 37.82 31.10 53.58
C ASP A 26 38.44 30.74 54.94
N GLY A 27 38.06 31.46 56.00
CA GLY A 27 38.55 31.24 57.37
C GLY A 27 39.95 31.82 57.65
N LYS A 28 40.51 32.62 56.74
CA LYS A 28 41.77 33.35 56.97
C LYS A 28 41.53 34.61 57.81
N GLU A 29 42.57 35.10 58.45
CA GLU A 29 42.55 36.36 59.20
C GLU A 29 43.33 37.45 58.45
N GLU A 30 42.71 38.60 58.22
CA GLU A 30 43.30 39.79 57.60
C GLU A 30 43.36 40.94 58.59
N ASN A 31 44.32 41.85 58.43
CA ASN A 31 44.44 43.01 59.31
C ASN A 31 43.26 43.97 59.12
N PHE A 32 42.50 44.25 60.18
CA PHE A 32 41.39 45.20 60.16
C PHE A 32 41.83 46.59 60.67
N SER A 33 42.23 46.71 61.94
CA SER A 33 42.55 48.01 62.54
C SER A 33 43.26 47.89 63.89
N ALA A 34 44.11 48.84 64.27
CA ALA A 34 44.72 48.92 65.60
C ALA A 34 44.19 50.13 66.38
N TYR A 35 43.95 50.01 67.67
CA TYR A 35 43.40 51.09 68.49
C TYR A 35 44.43 51.60 69.50
N VAL A 36 44.48 52.93 69.67
CA VAL A 36 45.45 53.57 70.57
C VAL A 36 45.24 53.17 72.04
N PRO A 37 46.32 53.05 72.83
CA PRO A 37 46.20 52.83 74.27
C PRO A 37 45.40 53.95 74.92
N GLY A 38 44.48 53.59 75.82
CA GLY A 38 43.67 54.56 76.55
C GLY A 38 42.41 55.04 75.82
N ILE A 39 42.02 54.40 74.72
CA ILE A 39 40.74 54.66 74.06
C ILE A 39 39.59 54.49 75.05
N ARG A 40 38.68 55.47 75.13
CA ARG A 40 37.56 55.44 76.09
C ARG A 40 36.32 54.74 75.56
N THR A 41 36.16 54.62 74.25
CA THR A 41 35.03 53.92 73.63
C THR A 41 35.32 53.57 72.18
N VAL A 42 34.71 52.49 71.70
CA VAL A 42 34.78 52.04 70.31
C VAL A 42 33.38 51.84 69.75
N THR A 43 33.19 52.16 68.47
CA THR A 43 31.97 51.84 67.72
C THR A 43 32.23 50.67 66.77
N GLY A 44 31.16 49.98 66.39
CA GLY A 44 31.22 48.86 65.45
C GLY A 44 29.89 48.65 64.75
N ASN A 45 29.95 48.04 63.59
CA ASN A 45 28.76 47.68 62.83
C ASN A 45 28.83 46.22 62.36
N TRP A 46 27.66 45.63 62.14
CA TRP A 46 27.52 44.31 61.55
C TRP A 46 26.19 44.20 60.81
N VAL A 47 26.11 43.23 59.91
CA VAL A 47 24.88 42.89 59.19
C VAL A 47 24.31 41.59 59.72
N SER A 48 22.99 41.53 59.87
CA SER A 48 22.24 40.34 60.29
C SER A 48 21.05 40.04 59.36
N SER A 49 20.57 38.79 59.38
CA SER A 49 19.35 38.41 58.64
C SER A 49 18.06 38.81 59.38
N ASP A 50 18.13 39.09 60.68
CA ASP A 50 17.01 39.53 61.51
C ASP A 50 17.19 40.96 62.06
N PRO A 51 16.10 41.71 62.31
CA PRO A 51 16.18 43.06 62.92
C PRO A 51 16.79 43.06 64.33
N GLY A 52 16.67 41.94 65.06
CA GLY A 52 17.23 41.75 66.39
C GLY A 52 18.76 41.68 66.39
N GLY A 53 19.39 41.55 65.21
CA GLY A 53 20.85 41.53 65.05
C GLY A 53 21.52 40.24 65.48
N ASN A 54 20.76 39.19 65.80
CA ASN A 54 21.30 37.98 66.43
C ASN A 54 21.91 37.01 65.40
N ASN A 55 21.32 36.93 64.21
CA ASN A 55 21.77 36.05 63.13
C ASN A 55 22.74 36.81 62.23
N VAL A 56 24.02 36.83 62.61
CA VAL A 56 25.06 37.57 61.89
C VAL A 56 25.23 37.01 60.47
N ILE A 57 25.22 37.89 59.47
CA ILE A 57 25.62 37.61 58.09
C ILE A 57 27.07 38.02 57.91
N SER A 58 27.43 39.25 58.31
CA SER A 58 28.78 39.76 58.13
C SER A 58 29.15 40.70 59.28
N SER A 59 30.24 40.37 59.96
CA SER A 59 30.93 41.19 60.97
C SER A 59 32.43 41.00 60.81
N ILE A 60 33.24 41.62 61.68
CA ILE A 60 34.70 41.46 61.66
C ILE A 60 35.12 40.04 62.05
N TYR A 61 34.50 39.42 63.07
CA TYR A 61 34.91 38.08 63.56
C TYR A 61 34.07 36.93 62.99
N GLU A 62 32.96 37.22 62.32
CA GLU A 62 32.02 36.22 61.85
C GLU A 62 31.49 36.56 60.44
N LYS A 63 31.59 35.59 59.52
CA LYS A 63 31.10 35.65 58.14
C LYS A 63 30.22 34.44 57.86
N ASN A 64 28.99 34.67 57.44
CA ASN A 64 28.02 33.65 57.06
C ASN A 64 27.44 34.00 55.68
N GLU A 65 27.12 32.99 54.87
CA GLU A 65 26.52 33.20 53.54
C GLU A 65 25.07 33.68 53.67
N PHE A 66 24.66 34.62 52.82
CA PHE A 66 23.29 35.11 52.77
C PHE A 66 22.53 34.47 51.62
N GLN A 67 21.50 33.68 51.96
CA GLN A 67 20.63 33.07 50.97
C GLN A 67 19.60 34.08 50.47
N VAL A 68 19.72 34.45 49.18
CA VAL A 68 18.84 35.42 48.53
C VAL A 68 17.71 34.71 47.77
N SER A 69 16.49 35.22 47.89
CA SER A 69 15.34 34.88 47.04
C SER A 69 14.54 36.15 46.73
N LYS A 70 13.50 36.06 45.89
CA LYS A 70 12.63 37.23 45.64
C LYS A 70 11.93 37.69 46.92
N GLU A 71 11.58 36.74 47.78
CA GLU A 71 10.88 36.97 49.05
C GLU A 71 11.84 37.26 50.22
N ASN A 72 13.06 36.73 50.20
CA ASN A 72 14.09 36.92 51.22
C ASN A 72 15.34 37.61 50.64
N ARG A 73 15.28 38.94 50.55
CA ARG A 73 16.32 39.79 49.94
C ARG A 73 16.75 40.97 50.80
N SER A 74 16.37 40.95 52.08
CA SER A 74 16.67 42.02 53.02
C SER A 74 17.53 41.52 54.17
N PHE A 75 18.45 42.37 54.61
CA PHE A 75 19.29 42.19 55.78
C PHE A 75 19.35 43.51 56.57
N TYR A 76 19.89 43.48 57.78
CA TYR A 76 19.81 44.60 58.72
C TYR A 76 21.20 45.05 59.14
N LEU A 77 21.52 46.32 58.89
CA LEU A 77 22.71 46.97 59.42
C LEU A 77 22.46 47.39 60.86
N ASN A 78 23.33 46.92 61.75
CA ASN A 78 23.28 47.20 63.18
C ASN A 78 24.54 47.95 63.59
N ILE A 79 24.41 48.81 64.61
CA ILE A 79 25.51 49.62 65.13
C ILE A 79 25.52 49.53 66.65
N ALA A 80 26.70 49.28 67.20
CA ALA A 80 26.93 49.20 68.63
C ALA A 80 28.13 50.03 69.05
N ALA A 81 28.22 50.30 70.34
CA ALA A 81 29.38 50.88 70.97
C ALA A 81 29.72 50.15 72.26
N VAL A 82 30.96 50.34 72.71
CA VAL A 82 31.47 49.87 74.01
C VAL A 82 32.12 51.03 74.75
N ALA A 83 31.96 51.10 76.06
CA ALA A 83 32.79 51.92 76.94
C ALA A 83 34.01 51.12 77.42
N CYS A 84 35.23 51.63 77.26
CA CYS A 84 36.45 50.85 77.50
C CYS A 84 37.03 51.00 78.91
N GLN A 85 36.92 52.19 79.52
CA GLN A 85 37.61 52.52 80.78
C GLN A 85 36.66 52.89 81.93
N ASP A 86 35.66 53.71 81.61
CA ASP A 86 34.72 54.31 82.55
C ASP A 86 33.35 54.51 81.88
N ALA A 87 32.32 54.83 82.66
CA ALA A 87 31.02 55.21 82.13
C ALA A 87 31.20 56.35 81.10
N TYR A 88 30.63 56.18 79.90
CA TYR A 88 30.95 57.05 78.77
C TYR A 88 29.71 57.56 78.04
N LYS A 89 29.74 58.84 77.64
CA LYS A 89 28.75 59.44 76.73
C LYS A 89 29.44 59.83 75.43
N GLY A 90 28.93 59.29 74.32
CA GLY A 90 29.52 59.49 73.01
C GLY A 90 28.48 59.70 71.92
N THR A 91 28.94 60.08 70.74
CA THR A 91 28.12 60.13 69.53
C THR A 91 28.82 59.36 68.42
N ALA A 92 28.10 58.45 67.76
CA ALA A 92 28.48 57.95 66.44
C ALA A 92 27.95 58.94 65.41
N ALA A 93 28.83 59.72 64.79
CA ALA A 93 28.48 60.81 63.90
C ALA A 93 28.67 60.43 62.42
N ASN A 94 27.94 61.12 61.54
CA ASN A 94 28.04 61.00 60.09
C ASN A 94 27.90 59.56 59.56
N VAL A 95 27.08 58.75 60.25
CA VAL A 95 26.86 57.34 59.90
C VAL A 95 26.06 57.26 58.61
N ARG A 96 26.64 56.65 57.57
CA ARG A 96 26.01 56.50 56.25
C ARG A 96 26.51 55.27 55.53
N ILE A 97 25.68 54.75 54.63
CA ILE A 97 26.17 53.86 53.58
C ILE A 97 26.65 54.75 52.43
N GLN A 98 27.89 54.59 51.98
CA GLN A 98 28.45 55.47 50.96
C GLN A 98 27.71 55.28 49.63
N LYS A 99 27.17 56.39 49.10
CA LYS A 99 26.39 56.37 47.85
C LYS A 99 27.33 56.28 46.64
N GLY A 100 27.01 55.37 45.71
CA GLY A 100 27.72 55.24 44.44
C GLY A 100 29.05 54.49 44.52
N ASP A 101 29.40 53.94 45.69
CA ASP A 101 30.60 53.17 45.91
C ASP A 101 30.31 51.65 45.96
N LEU A 102 31.24 50.84 45.48
CA LEU A 102 31.12 49.39 45.35
C LEU A 102 29.74 48.96 44.78
N ASP A 103 29.06 48.01 45.42
CA ASP A 103 27.76 47.48 44.98
C ASP A 103 26.57 48.23 45.62
N ALA A 104 26.79 49.40 46.24
CA ALA A 104 25.74 50.19 46.89
C ALA A 104 24.56 50.51 45.95
N ASN A 105 24.81 50.64 44.64
CA ASN A 105 23.77 50.91 43.65
C ASN A 105 22.76 49.75 43.48
N MET A 106 23.11 48.53 43.89
CA MET A 106 22.24 47.35 43.87
C MET A 106 21.33 47.26 45.10
N LEU A 107 21.49 48.18 46.05
CA LEU A 107 20.84 48.13 47.37
C LEU A 107 19.90 49.32 47.57
N GLU A 108 18.92 49.13 48.45
CA GLU A 108 17.99 50.15 48.95
C GLU A 108 17.92 50.05 50.48
N ALA A 109 17.85 51.19 51.17
CA ALA A 109 17.91 51.25 52.62
C ALA A 109 16.62 51.90 53.15
N SER A 110 16.03 51.27 54.16
CA SER A 110 14.87 51.75 54.89
C SER A 110 15.18 51.69 56.38
N GLY A 111 15.42 52.86 56.97
CA GLY A 111 15.85 52.96 58.37
C GLY A 111 16.66 54.23 58.63
N PRO A 112 17.24 54.34 59.83
CA PRO A 112 17.89 55.58 60.26
C PRO A 112 19.22 55.85 59.55
N VAL A 113 19.87 54.85 58.96
CA VAL A 113 21.10 55.01 58.16
C VAL A 113 20.76 54.95 56.67
N GLY A 114 20.88 56.08 55.97
CA GLY A 114 20.63 56.18 54.54
C GLY A 114 21.87 56.03 53.67
N PHE A 115 21.65 56.01 52.35
CA PHE A 115 22.71 56.24 51.37
C PHE A 115 23.02 57.73 51.28
N GLY A 116 24.28 58.12 51.48
CA GLY A 116 24.68 59.52 51.48
C GLY A 116 26.12 59.75 51.05
N SER A 117 26.41 60.99 50.66
CA SER A 117 27.75 61.51 50.47
C SER A 117 28.27 62.16 51.76
N ILE A 118 29.48 62.73 51.72
CA ILE A 118 30.08 63.54 52.79
C ILE A 118 29.05 64.54 53.37
N GLY A 119 28.94 64.59 54.70
CA GLY A 119 28.01 65.46 55.43
C GLY A 119 26.53 65.05 55.42
N GLN A 120 26.15 63.97 54.72
CA GLN A 120 24.75 63.51 54.63
C GLN A 120 24.43 62.31 55.54
N GLY A 121 25.32 62.00 56.50
CA GLY A 121 25.13 60.90 57.46
C GLY A 121 24.29 61.29 58.68
N THR A 122 23.77 60.27 59.37
CA THR A 122 23.01 60.45 60.61
C THR A 122 23.93 60.41 61.84
N ALA A 123 23.43 60.83 63.00
CA ALA A 123 24.18 60.79 64.25
C ALA A 123 23.38 60.08 65.36
N PHE A 124 24.05 59.21 66.11
CA PHE A 124 23.47 58.46 67.22
C PHE A 124 24.21 58.76 68.51
N ARG A 125 23.53 59.44 69.44
CA ARG A 125 24.03 59.69 70.80
C ARG A 125 23.78 58.46 71.66
N TYR A 126 24.76 58.07 72.45
CA TYR A 126 24.64 56.94 73.36
C TYR A 126 25.30 57.24 74.71
N ARG A 127 24.85 56.49 75.72
CA ARG A 127 25.38 56.49 77.09
C ARG A 127 25.60 55.04 77.49
N MET A 128 26.80 54.76 78.00
CA MET A 128 27.19 53.50 78.60
C MET A 128 27.41 53.76 80.08
N ASP A 129 26.78 52.95 80.94
CA ASP A 129 26.66 53.29 82.35
C ASP A 129 27.84 52.78 83.19
N GLU A 130 28.60 51.81 82.68
CA GLU A 130 29.75 51.21 83.37
C GLU A 130 30.93 50.95 82.41
N ALA A 131 32.11 50.71 82.97
CA ALA A 131 33.27 50.27 82.21
C ALA A 131 32.99 48.89 81.58
N ARG A 132 33.35 48.72 80.30
CA ARG A 132 33.10 47.52 79.48
C ARG A 132 31.62 47.22 79.20
N ASP A 133 30.74 48.19 79.42
CA ASP A 133 29.36 48.13 78.95
C ASP A 133 29.30 48.21 77.42
N VAL A 134 28.53 47.31 76.79
CA VAL A 134 28.41 47.16 75.34
C VAL A 134 26.94 47.14 74.95
N GLY A 135 26.54 48.07 74.09
CA GLY A 135 25.14 48.25 73.72
C GLY A 135 24.95 48.63 72.26
N ARG A 136 23.78 48.27 71.71
CA ARG A 136 23.32 48.77 70.41
C ARG A 136 22.94 50.25 70.57
N ILE A 137 23.40 51.09 69.64
CA ILE A 137 23.23 52.56 69.73
C ILE A 137 22.27 53.13 68.69
N ALA A 138 21.82 52.32 67.73
CA ALA A 138 20.90 52.72 66.67
C ALA A 138 19.83 51.65 66.43
N PRO A 139 18.59 52.04 66.07
CA PRO A 139 17.64 51.10 65.47
C PRO A 139 18.25 50.45 64.21
N PRO A 140 17.93 49.18 63.92
CA PRO A 140 18.47 48.49 62.75
C PRO A 140 17.99 49.16 61.46
N THR A 141 18.90 49.31 60.49
CA THR A 141 18.55 49.78 59.15
C THR A 141 18.32 48.57 58.25
N LYS A 142 17.13 48.45 57.68
CA LYS A 142 16.83 47.39 56.69
C LYS A 142 17.45 47.76 55.36
N ILE A 143 18.36 46.94 54.87
CA ILE A 143 18.95 47.02 53.53
C ILE A 143 18.33 45.91 52.68
N THR A 144 17.92 46.25 51.48
CA THR A 144 17.22 45.35 50.55
C THR A 144 17.93 45.35 49.21
N ILE A 145 18.22 44.17 48.67
CA ILE A 145 18.74 44.03 47.30
C ILE A 145 17.62 44.38 46.33
N LYS A 146 17.87 45.28 45.38
CA LYS A 146 16.89 45.68 44.35
C LYS A 146 16.46 44.46 43.53
N GLU A 147 15.18 44.39 43.19
CA GLU A 147 14.66 43.26 42.41
C GLU A 147 15.38 43.06 41.08
N SER A 148 15.68 44.16 40.38
CA SER A 148 16.39 44.18 39.09
C SER A 148 17.85 43.69 39.18
N ALA A 149 18.39 43.57 40.38
CA ALA A 149 19.73 43.06 40.64
C ALA A 149 19.75 41.56 40.94
N ILE A 150 18.67 40.98 41.49
CA ILE A 150 18.59 39.57 41.92
C ILE A 150 18.86 38.61 40.76
N ASP A 151 18.30 38.90 39.58
CA ASP A 151 18.45 38.03 38.41
C ASP A 151 19.89 38.02 37.87
N LYS A 152 20.71 39.01 38.23
CA LYS A 152 22.12 39.13 37.81
C LYS A 152 23.10 38.45 38.77
N LEU A 153 22.67 38.12 39.99
CA LEU A 153 23.54 37.50 41.00
C LEU A 153 23.87 36.04 40.66
N SER A 154 25.13 35.68 40.86
CA SER A 154 25.72 34.35 40.76
C SER A 154 25.92 33.72 42.15
N ASP A 155 25.96 32.39 42.21
CA ASP A 155 26.22 31.69 43.48
C ASP A 155 27.66 31.92 43.93
N GLY A 156 27.87 32.30 45.19
CA GLY A 156 29.18 32.66 45.74
C GLY A 156 29.66 34.08 45.42
N GLU A 157 28.88 34.87 44.68
CA GLU A 157 29.18 36.29 44.41
C GLU A 157 29.24 37.09 45.72
N ILE A 158 30.15 38.07 45.81
CA ILE A 158 30.31 38.90 47.01
C ILE A 158 29.74 40.29 46.71
N ILE A 159 28.67 40.67 47.40
CA ILE A 159 28.15 42.04 47.41
C ILE A 159 28.92 42.82 48.48
N SER A 160 29.51 43.95 48.09
CA SER A 160 30.29 44.81 48.98
C SER A 160 29.75 46.24 49.03
N PHE A 161 29.70 46.84 50.22
CA PHE A 161 29.38 48.26 50.38
C PHE A 161 30.08 48.87 51.59
N ASN A 162 30.39 50.16 51.53
CA ASN A 162 31.10 50.87 52.59
C ASN A 162 30.13 51.54 53.57
N VAL A 163 30.30 51.26 54.85
CA VAL A 163 29.65 51.99 55.94
C VAL A 163 30.65 52.96 56.54
N TRP A 164 30.40 54.26 56.37
CA TRP A 164 31.17 55.32 57.00
C TRP A 164 30.61 55.62 58.38
N GLN A 165 31.48 55.74 59.37
CA GLN A 165 31.09 56.21 60.70
C GLN A 165 32.24 56.94 61.40
N CYS A 166 31.90 58.02 62.09
CA CYS A 166 32.82 58.78 62.92
C CYS A 166 32.48 58.61 64.39
N TRP A 167 33.49 58.72 65.23
CA TRP A 167 33.31 58.82 66.66
C TRP A 167 33.57 60.24 67.16
N ALA A 168 32.74 60.73 68.09
CA ALA A 168 32.97 62.00 68.78
C ALA A 168 32.55 61.95 70.27
N PRO A 169 33.28 62.63 71.18
CA PRO A 169 32.87 62.82 72.57
C PRO A 169 31.58 63.65 72.70
N TYR A 170 30.73 63.30 73.67
CA TYR A 170 29.47 64.02 73.92
C TYR A 170 29.72 65.36 74.63
N TYR A 171 29.72 66.46 73.88
CA TYR A 171 29.74 67.82 74.44
C TYR A 171 28.42 68.56 74.14
N PRO A 172 27.71 69.09 75.16
CA PRO A 172 26.55 69.94 74.91
C PRO A 172 27.03 71.29 74.34
N GLY A 173 26.87 71.48 73.03
CA GLY A 173 27.14 72.76 72.36
C GLY A 173 28.19 72.74 71.24
N ASN A 174 29.01 71.69 71.12
CA ASN A 174 29.87 71.47 69.95
C ASN A 174 29.23 70.44 69.04
N ASN A 175 28.49 70.89 68.03
CA ASN A 175 28.27 70.08 66.85
C ASN A 175 29.65 69.98 66.17
N TRP A 176 30.27 68.79 66.15
CA TRP A 176 31.15 68.51 65.01
C TRP A 176 30.31 68.79 63.77
N SER A 177 30.74 69.77 62.99
CA SER A 177 30.00 70.23 61.82
C SER A 177 29.89 69.05 60.85
N TRP A 178 28.79 68.97 60.10
CA TRP A 178 28.70 68.02 58.97
C TRP A 178 29.84 68.21 57.95
N GLU A 179 30.59 69.31 58.06
CA GLU A 179 31.72 69.71 57.24
C GLU A 179 33.09 69.18 57.73
N ASP A 180 33.20 68.61 58.94
CA ASP A 180 34.47 68.10 59.53
C ASP A 180 34.74 66.62 59.17
N ASP A 181 34.47 66.21 57.92
CA ASP A 181 34.74 64.84 57.43
C ASP A 181 36.24 64.64 57.20
N HIS A 182 37.00 64.36 58.26
CA HIS A 182 38.43 64.11 58.20
C HIS A 182 38.74 62.61 58.33
N GLY A 183 39.23 62.00 57.25
CA GLY A 183 39.79 60.64 57.31
C GLY A 183 41.04 60.61 58.20
N GLY A 184 41.09 59.69 59.17
CA GLY A 184 42.19 59.61 60.13
C GLY A 184 42.30 58.24 60.80
N GLU A 185 43.30 58.09 61.67
CA GLU A 185 43.61 56.84 62.39
C GLU A 185 42.46 56.34 63.29
N PRO A 186 42.46 55.04 63.68
CA PRO A 186 41.34 54.39 64.36
C PRO A 186 41.03 55.01 65.72
N GLY A 187 39.80 55.47 65.88
CA GLY A 187 39.38 56.39 66.94
C GLY A 187 38.70 57.65 66.41
N ASN A 188 38.80 57.92 65.11
CA ASN A 188 38.08 58.99 64.40
C ASN A 188 37.07 58.42 63.37
N CYS A 189 36.90 59.08 62.21
CA CYS A 189 36.11 58.60 61.08
C CYS A 189 36.78 57.42 60.37
N TYR A 190 36.02 56.34 60.16
CA TYR A 190 36.49 55.17 59.41
C TYR A 190 35.41 54.62 58.47
N ASP A 191 35.85 54.04 57.36
CA ASP A 191 35.05 53.20 56.47
C ASP A 191 35.20 51.72 56.84
N HIS A 192 34.08 51.01 56.85
CA HIS A 192 34.09 49.56 56.92
C HIS A 192 33.42 48.98 55.68
N THR A 193 34.20 48.27 54.87
CA THR A 193 33.70 47.50 53.74
C THR A 193 33.00 46.24 54.22
N ILE A 194 31.67 46.25 54.18
CA ILE A 194 30.87 45.06 54.49
C ILE A 194 30.81 44.18 53.25
N LYS A 195 31.33 42.95 53.35
CA LYS A 195 31.29 41.91 52.31
C LYS A 195 30.26 40.84 52.65
N ILE A 196 29.29 40.60 51.76
CA ILE A 196 28.24 39.59 51.90
C ILE A 196 28.36 38.58 50.76
N LYS A 197 28.69 37.32 51.10
CA LYS A 197 28.73 36.22 50.12
C LYS A 197 27.32 35.69 49.89
N ILE A 198 26.88 35.73 48.64
CA ILE A 198 25.53 35.38 48.22
C ILE A 198 25.43 33.88 47.96
N LYS A 199 24.37 33.27 48.48
CA LYS A 199 23.91 31.94 48.09
C LYS A 199 22.67 32.10 47.22
N ALA A 200 22.86 32.01 45.90
CA ALA A 200 21.83 32.27 44.89
C ALA A 200 20.92 31.04 44.68
N PRO A 201 19.67 31.22 44.20
CA PRO A 201 18.86 30.09 43.75
C PRO A 201 19.52 29.42 42.53
N VAL A 202 19.20 28.15 42.29
CA VAL A 202 19.61 27.47 41.04
C VAL A 202 19.06 28.27 39.85
N LYS A 203 19.81 28.36 38.75
CA LYS A 203 19.38 28.90 37.44
C LYS A 203 19.98 27.97 36.37
N PHE A 204 19.18 27.50 35.43
CA PHE A 204 19.61 26.64 34.32
C PHE A 204 18.57 26.67 33.21
N ASN A 205 18.96 26.37 31.97
CA ASN A 205 18.05 26.22 30.83
C ASN A 205 17.94 24.77 30.39
N VAL A 206 16.90 24.46 29.61
CA VAL A 206 16.73 23.15 28.96
C VAL A 206 16.46 23.29 27.47
N GLU A 207 17.05 22.37 26.71
CA GLU A 207 16.82 22.15 25.28
C GLU A 207 16.37 20.71 25.08
N GLY A 208 15.31 20.51 24.31
CA GLY A 208 14.78 19.19 24.02
C GLY A 208 14.57 18.97 22.54
N ASP A 209 15.02 17.82 22.03
CA ASP A 209 14.84 17.43 20.65
C ASP A 209 14.31 16.00 20.52
N THR A 210 13.54 15.77 19.45
CA THR A 210 13.16 14.44 19.02
C THR A 210 13.69 14.17 17.62
N LYS A 211 14.21 12.96 17.42
CA LYS A 211 14.70 12.47 16.13
C LYS A 211 14.18 11.06 15.89
N ALA A 212 14.11 10.66 14.63
CA ALA A 212 13.76 9.29 14.24
C ALA A 212 14.97 8.60 13.61
N ALA A 213 15.03 7.28 13.74
CA ALA A 213 15.98 6.44 13.03
C ALA A 213 15.25 5.23 12.44
N VAL A 214 15.62 4.87 11.20
CA VAL A 214 15.16 3.65 10.54
C VAL A 214 16.26 2.59 10.65
N LEU A 215 15.88 1.38 11.05
CA LEU A 215 16.77 0.30 11.47
C LEU A 215 16.38 -1.00 10.76
N GLU A 216 17.37 -1.84 10.46
CA GLU A 216 17.14 -3.17 9.88
C GLU A 216 16.74 -4.23 10.93
N SER A 217 16.89 -3.92 12.22
CA SER A 217 16.57 -4.81 13.33
C SER A 217 16.17 -4.00 14.57
N ASN A 218 15.68 -4.66 15.61
CA ASN A 218 15.35 -4.05 16.91
C ASN A 218 16.60 -3.77 17.78
N GLN A 219 17.77 -3.61 17.16
CA GLN A 219 19.03 -3.34 17.86
C GLN A 219 18.99 -2.00 18.59
N ARG A 220 19.70 -1.95 19.74
CA ARG A 220 19.99 -0.70 20.44
C ARG A 220 21.11 0.05 19.75
N ILE A 221 21.01 1.37 19.67
CA ILE A 221 22.00 2.24 19.02
C ILE A 221 22.37 3.41 19.93
N SER A 222 23.49 4.07 19.69
CA SER A 222 23.87 5.25 20.49
C SER A 222 22.84 6.36 20.31
N SER A 223 22.55 7.14 21.37
CA SER A 223 21.67 8.30 21.23
C SER A 223 22.17 9.31 20.19
N ASP A 224 23.47 9.38 19.94
CA ASP A 224 24.07 10.31 18.97
C ASP A 224 24.43 9.64 17.62
N ASP A 225 23.86 8.46 17.35
CA ASP A 225 24.00 7.76 16.07
C ASP A 225 23.49 8.62 14.88
N SER A 226 24.22 8.61 13.77
CA SER A 226 23.95 9.43 12.59
C SER A 226 22.63 9.09 11.88
N ARG A 227 22.05 7.91 12.15
CA ARG A 227 20.71 7.53 11.68
C ARG A 227 19.60 8.33 12.34
N PHE A 228 19.82 8.89 13.53
CA PHE A 228 18.88 9.82 14.14
C PHE A 228 18.92 11.16 13.41
N LYS A 229 17.93 11.40 12.54
CA LYS A 229 17.81 12.65 11.78
C LYS A 229 16.70 13.52 12.34
N GLY A 230 16.95 14.83 12.34
CA GLY A 230 15.90 15.84 12.53
C GLY A 230 15.00 15.84 11.30
N ASN A 231 13.73 15.53 11.49
CA ASN A 231 12.73 15.44 10.44
C ASN A 231 11.36 15.87 10.98
N GLY A 232 10.37 15.97 10.11
CA GLY A 232 9.01 16.37 10.48
C GLY A 232 8.01 15.98 9.39
N ARG A 233 6.75 16.39 9.52
CA ARG A 233 5.70 16.00 8.56
C ARG A 233 5.98 16.44 7.11
N SER A 234 6.68 17.55 6.92
CA SER A 234 7.06 18.06 5.60
C SER A 234 8.26 17.35 4.97
N ASN A 235 9.06 16.65 5.78
CA ASN A 235 10.26 15.94 5.33
C ASN A 235 10.50 14.69 6.21
N PRO A 236 9.61 13.69 6.18
CA PRO A 236 9.75 12.49 6.99
C PRO A 236 10.86 11.58 6.44
N GLN A 237 11.44 10.74 7.31
CA GLN A 237 12.28 9.64 6.83
C GLN A 237 11.42 8.52 6.25
N THR A 238 11.93 7.73 5.30
CA THR A 238 11.19 6.61 4.72
C THR A 238 11.55 5.31 5.42
N ALA A 239 10.54 4.55 5.91
CA ALA A 239 10.75 3.21 6.46
C ALA A 239 9.88 2.18 5.74
N LYS A 240 10.52 1.12 5.24
CA LYS A 240 9.87 0.03 4.52
C LYS A 240 9.23 -0.96 5.48
N VAL A 241 8.22 -1.68 4.99
CA VAL A 241 7.63 -2.79 5.75
C VAL A 241 8.71 -3.81 6.11
N GLY A 242 8.69 -4.28 7.36
CA GLY A 242 9.67 -5.21 7.92
C GLY A 242 10.81 -4.53 8.66
N GLN A 243 11.16 -3.28 8.32
CA GLN A 243 12.14 -2.47 9.05
C GLN A 243 11.58 -2.03 10.40
N TRP A 244 12.48 -1.52 11.25
CA TRP A 244 12.18 -0.99 12.56
C TRP A 244 12.39 0.51 12.58
N VAL A 245 11.57 1.21 13.35
CA VAL A 245 11.67 2.66 13.54
C VAL A 245 11.83 2.92 15.02
N SER A 246 12.90 3.63 15.38
CA SER A 246 13.12 4.13 16.74
C SER A 246 12.99 5.64 16.77
N PHE A 247 12.27 6.16 17.76
CA PHE A 247 12.30 7.57 18.10
C PHE A 247 13.23 7.81 19.29
N ARG A 248 14.05 8.86 19.21
CA ARG A 248 14.89 9.33 20.29
C ARG A 248 14.32 10.63 20.80
N HIS A 249 14.12 10.73 22.11
CA HIS A 249 13.75 11.96 22.79
C HIS A 249 14.84 12.32 23.79
N LYS A 250 15.52 13.44 23.59
CA LYS A 250 16.65 13.88 24.41
C LYS A 250 16.36 15.27 24.98
N VAL A 251 16.59 15.44 26.27
CA VAL A 251 16.53 16.76 26.95
C VAL A 251 17.84 16.99 27.67
N ILE A 252 18.48 18.11 27.36
CA ILE A 252 19.78 18.50 27.88
C ILE A 252 19.61 19.77 28.72
N GLY A 253 20.18 19.76 29.93
CA GLY A 253 20.32 20.96 30.74
C GLY A 253 21.55 21.75 30.31
N LYS A 254 21.51 23.08 30.39
CA LYS A 254 22.64 23.97 30.12
C LYS A 254 22.56 25.25 30.95
N ASP A 255 23.57 26.12 30.84
CA ASP A 255 23.61 27.45 31.44
C ASP A 255 23.41 27.43 32.97
N PHE A 256 23.97 26.43 33.64
CA PHE A 256 23.87 26.28 35.09
C PHE A 256 24.71 27.32 35.82
N ASN A 257 24.11 28.01 36.79
CA ASN A 257 24.84 28.92 37.70
C ASN A 257 25.52 28.20 38.88
N LYS A 258 25.34 26.88 39.03
CA LYS A 258 25.96 26.06 40.08
C LYS A 258 26.67 24.85 39.50
N ASN A 259 27.76 24.46 40.14
CA ASN A 259 28.56 23.29 39.75
C ASN A 259 27.80 21.99 39.95
N SER A 260 27.04 21.87 41.05
CA SER A 260 26.26 20.67 41.35
C SER A 260 24.80 21.02 41.59
N VAL A 261 23.89 20.33 40.90
CA VAL A 261 22.45 20.62 40.93
C VAL A 261 21.68 19.30 40.90
N ASN A 262 20.72 19.16 41.81
CA ASN A 262 19.78 18.04 41.80
C ASN A 262 18.37 18.56 41.50
N GLY A 263 17.59 17.75 40.81
CA GLY A 263 16.25 18.11 40.41
C GLY A 263 15.32 16.91 40.21
N SER A 264 14.07 17.23 39.91
CA SER A 264 13.04 16.27 39.52
C SER A 264 12.53 16.57 38.13
N GLY A 265 12.05 15.54 37.45
CA GLY A 265 11.41 15.69 36.16
C GLY A 265 10.31 14.66 35.93
N GLN A 266 9.56 14.95 34.87
CA GLN A 266 8.52 14.10 34.31
C GLN A 266 8.54 14.20 32.78
N TYR A 267 8.11 13.15 32.10
CA TYR A 267 7.89 13.19 30.66
C TYR A 267 6.75 12.26 30.25
N GLN A 268 6.16 12.57 29.11
CA GLN A 268 5.20 11.75 28.41
C GLN A 268 5.46 11.84 26.91
N THR A 269 5.67 10.69 26.27
CA THR A 269 5.84 10.59 24.82
C THR A 269 4.50 10.29 24.15
N PHE A 270 4.32 10.89 22.98
CA PHE A 270 3.11 10.79 22.17
C PHE A 270 3.48 10.36 20.77
N ARG A 271 2.79 9.35 20.26
CA ARG A 271 2.89 8.91 18.87
C ARG A 271 1.60 9.22 18.13
N ASN A 272 1.74 9.57 16.87
CA ASN A 272 0.64 9.86 15.97
C ASN A 272 0.82 9.05 14.69
N ASP A 273 -0.07 8.11 14.44
CA ASP A 273 -0.08 7.25 13.25
C ASP A 273 -1.15 7.69 12.22
N GLY A 274 -1.67 8.90 12.35
CA GLY A 274 -2.77 9.44 11.54
C GLY A 274 -4.16 9.36 12.21
N ARG A 275 -4.29 8.71 13.38
CA ARG A 275 -5.56 8.69 14.15
C ARG A 275 -5.64 9.72 15.28
N GLY A 276 -4.58 10.52 15.46
CA GLY A 276 -4.42 11.44 16.59
C GLY A 276 -3.25 11.02 17.48
N ASP A 277 -2.95 11.86 18.48
CA ASP A 277 -1.86 11.61 19.42
C ASP A 277 -2.31 10.60 20.49
N TYR A 278 -1.56 9.52 20.69
CA TYR A 278 -1.73 8.59 21.80
C TYR A 278 -0.45 8.44 22.59
N SER A 279 -0.58 8.25 23.91
CA SER A 279 0.58 8.12 24.79
C SER A 279 1.25 6.75 24.62
N VAL A 280 2.58 6.76 24.55
CA VAL A 280 3.40 5.54 24.38
C VAL A 280 4.18 5.19 25.64
N ASN A 281 4.82 6.19 26.24
CA ASN A 281 5.60 6.05 27.45
C ASN A 281 5.44 7.28 28.35
N SER A 282 5.56 7.09 29.65
CA SER A 282 5.48 8.18 30.62
C SER A 282 6.28 7.84 31.86
N ASN A 283 6.96 8.84 32.40
CA ASN A 283 7.53 8.80 33.73
C ASN A 283 7.17 10.10 34.44
N TYR A 284 6.40 10.02 35.51
CA TYR A 284 5.93 11.22 36.21
C TYR A 284 6.82 11.66 37.37
N ASN A 285 7.82 10.86 37.76
CA ASN A 285 8.65 11.14 38.94
C ASN A 285 10.05 10.53 38.83
N PHE A 286 10.93 11.13 38.02
CA PHE A 286 12.36 10.81 38.06
C PHE A 286 13.19 11.92 38.70
N ARG A 287 14.33 11.55 39.27
CA ARG A 287 15.34 12.48 39.76
C ARG A 287 16.49 12.56 38.78
N TRP A 288 17.10 13.73 38.66
CA TRP A 288 18.29 13.94 37.86
C TRP A 288 19.31 14.76 38.63
N ASN A 289 20.59 14.50 38.36
CA ASN A 289 21.70 15.20 38.96
C ASN A 289 22.62 15.76 37.87
N LYS A 290 23.17 16.93 38.16
CA LYS A 290 24.32 17.51 37.49
C LYS A 290 25.49 17.43 38.46
N ASP A 291 26.56 16.78 38.03
CA ASP A 291 27.83 16.77 38.74
C ASP A 291 28.72 17.94 38.27
N SER A 292 29.76 18.25 39.05
CA SER A 292 30.66 19.38 38.82
C SER A 292 31.35 19.35 37.45
N TRP A 293 31.73 18.17 36.96
CA TRP A 293 32.39 17.96 35.67
C TRP A 293 31.45 18.01 34.46
N ASN A 294 30.13 17.91 34.65
CA ASN A 294 29.18 17.81 33.54
C ASN A 294 28.45 19.13 33.30
N SER A 295 28.95 19.97 32.38
CA SER A 295 28.30 21.25 32.05
C SER A 295 26.98 21.11 31.29
N ARG A 296 26.73 19.95 30.66
CA ARG A 296 25.53 19.70 29.82
C ARG A 296 24.92 18.32 30.12
N PRO A 297 24.35 18.12 31.33
CA PRO A 297 23.73 16.85 31.69
C PRO A 297 22.58 16.50 30.77
N THR A 298 22.55 15.25 30.30
CA THR A 298 21.37 14.70 29.66
C THR A 298 20.38 14.32 30.76
N ILE A 299 19.26 15.03 30.82
CA ILE A 299 18.24 14.92 31.87
C ILE A 299 17.25 13.81 31.53
N ILE A 300 16.84 13.75 30.26
CA ILE A 300 15.97 12.71 29.70
C ILE A 300 16.63 12.15 28.46
N ASN A 301 16.74 10.82 28.36
CA ASN A 301 17.14 10.13 27.15
C ASN A 301 16.24 8.90 26.92
N GLN A 302 15.30 9.00 25.99
CA GLN A 302 14.37 7.93 25.63
C GLN A 302 14.60 7.46 24.20
N GLY A 303 14.25 6.20 23.94
CA GLY A 303 14.48 5.50 22.67
C GLY A 303 15.05 4.11 22.90
N ASN A 304 15.18 3.31 21.85
CA ASN A 304 15.90 2.04 21.93
C ASN A 304 17.42 2.27 21.84
N ILE A 305 18.01 2.75 22.94
CA ILE A 305 19.39 3.26 22.99
C ILE A 305 20.22 2.64 24.12
N TRP A 306 21.56 2.75 24.03
CA TRP A 306 22.48 2.20 25.04
C TRP A 306 22.72 3.12 26.24
N ASP A 307 22.68 4.43 26.04
CA ASP A 307 23.05 5.46 27.02
C ASP A 307 21.81 6.03 27.75
N THR A 308 21.00 5.14 28.33
CA THR A 308 19.76 5.52 29.00
C THR A 308 20.01 6.24 30.32
N ILE A 309 19.47 7.44 30.44
CA ILE A 309 19.43 8.19 31.71
C ILE A 309 17.95 8.42 32.05
N ASN A 310 17.52 7.89 33.21
CA ASN A 310 16.18 8.02 33.78
C ASN A 310 15.01 7.39 33.00
N ALA A 311 15.28 6.45 32.08
CA ALA A 311 14.26 5.74 31.32
C ALA A 311 13.59 4.60 32.12
N VAL A 312 12.26 4.55 32.11
CA VAL A 312 11.47 3.45 32.72
C VAL A 312 11.24 2.30 31.71
N GLY A 313 11.60 2.49 30.44
CA GLY A 313 11.52 1.46 29.41
C GLY A 313 11.91 2.00 28.03
N THR A 314 12.99 1.49 27.45
CA THR A 314 13.52 1.88 26.13
C THR A 314 12.73 1.30 24.96
N ASP A 315 12.05 0.19 25.18
CA ASP A 315 11.57 -0.67 24.10
C ASP A 315 10.24 -0.18 23.48
N ARG A 316 9.54 0.76 24.14
CA ARG A 316 8.25 1.28 23.64
C ARG A 316 8.40 2.34 22.55
N GLU A 317 9.56 2.99 22.46
CA GLU A 317 9.87 3.99 21.42
C GLU A 317 10.47 3.40 20.16
N ILE A 318 10.48 2.07 20.04
CA ILE A 318 10.78 1.34 18.82
C ILE A 318 9.58 0.50 18.40
N PHE A 319 9.30 0.43 17.10
CA PHE A 319 8.27 -0.46 16.56
C PHE A 319 8.69 -1.02 15.20
N ARG A 320 8.13 -2.18 14.85
CA ARG A 320 8.32 -2.78 13.54
C ARG A 320 7.25 -2.25 12.59
N VAL A 321 7.68 -1.85 11.40
CA VAL A 321 6.76 -1.38 10.34
C VAL A 321 6.01 -2.57 9.77
N THR A 322 4.69 -2.56 9.91
CA THR A 322 3.77 -3.59 9.42
C THR A 322 3.09 -3.18 8.11
N ARG A 323 2.40 -4.12 7.45
CA ARG A 323 1.77 -3.89 6.12
C ARG A 323 0.57 -2.95 6.18
N ASP A 324 -0.09 -2.85 7.32
CA ASP A 324 -1.30 -2.05 7.56
C ASP A 324 -1.02 -0.57 7.88
N VAL A 325 0.26 -0.21 8.08
CA VAL A 325 0.69 1.18 8.27
C VAL A 325 1.22 1.83 6.99
N ALA A 326 1.20 1.11 5.86
CA ALA A 326 1.56 1.67 4.56
C ALA A 326 0.69 2.87 4.18
N GLY A 327 1.30 3.87 3.55
CA GLY A 327 0.70 5.16 3.21
C GLY A 327 0.61 6.16 4.37
N LYS A 328 1.00 5.78 5.59
CA LYS A 328 0.90 6.65 6.77
C LYS A 328 2.23 7.32 7.09
N THR A 329 2.14 8.53 7.63
CA THR A 329 3.26 9.22 8.29
C THR A 329 3.10 9.06 9.80
N ILE A 330 4.02 8.33 10.41
CA ILE A 330 4.06 8.06 11.86
C ILE A 330 5.01 9.06 12.49
N CYS A 331 4.51 9.83 13.45
CA CYS A 331 5.29 10.86 14.13
C CYS A 331 5.37 10.59 15.64
N SER A 332 6.44 11.06 16.27
CA SER A 332 6.60 11.04 17.73
C SER A 332 7.12 12.39 18.24
N LYS A 333 6.68 12.75 19.46
CA LYS A 333 7.13 13.93 20.22
C LYS A 333 7.04 13.65 21.72
N MET A 334 7.71 14.45 22.53
CA MET A 334 7.69 14.31 23.98
C MET A 334 7.31 15.62 24.67
N SER A 335 6.33 15.55 25.56
CA SER A 335 6.11 16.60 26.57
C SER A 335 6.93 16.27 27.80
N TYR A 336 7.61 17.26 28.37
CA TYR A 336 8.44 17.07 29.54
C TYR A 336 8.33 18.25 30.51
N GLY A 337 8.42 17.92 31.80
CA GLY A 337 8.54 18.84 32.92
C GLY A 337 9.90 18.61 33.59
N VAL A 338 10.75 19.62 33.69
CA VAL A 338 12.05 19.54 34.38
C VAL A 338 12.16 20.66 35.39
N SER A 339 12.63 20.34 36.59
CA SER A 339 12.73 21.27 37.70
C SER A 339 13.96 21.03 38.58
N ALA A 340 14.54 22.09 39.12
CA ALA A 340 15.60 22.03 40.13
C ALA A 340 15.61 23.27 41.05
N GLY A 341 15.98 23.07 42.32
CA GLY A 341 16.11 24.10 43.36
C GLY A 341 15.14 23.93 44.54
N ASP A 342 15.53 24.47 45.70
CA ASP A 342 14.83 24.29 46.99
C ASP A 342 13.77 25.37 47.32
N ILE A 343 13.75 26.52 46.61
CA ILE A 343 12.93 27.67 46.98
C ILE A 343 12.28 28.29 45.72
N ASP A 344 10.95 28.46 45.77
CA ASP A 344 10.09 29.24 44.85
C ASP A 344 9.69 28.66 43.48
N ASN A 345 9.98 27.39 43.13
CA ASN A 345 9.54 26.78 41.85
C ASN A 345 9.93 27.54 40.56
N VAL A 346 10.89 28.47 40.64
CA VAL A 346 11.19 29.42 39.55
C VAL A 346 11.79 28.73 38.31
N ASN A 347 12.46 27.58 38.48
CA ASN A 347 13.02 26.81 37.36
C ASN A 347 12.18 25.59 37.02
N ARG A 348 10.90 25.77 36.68
CA ARG A 348 10.06 24.71 36.12
C ARG A 348 9.93 24.90 34.62
N TYR A 349 10.47 23.95 33.86
CA TYR A 349 10.35 23.91 32.42
C TYR A 349 9.31 22.87 32.01
N ASN A 350 8.14 23.32 31.60
CA ASN A 350 7.14 22.48 30.93
C ASN A 350 7.16 22.81 29.45
N LYS A 351 7.75 21.93 28.63
CA LYS A 351 7.93 22.13 27.19
C LYS A 351 7.59 20.86 26.43
N THR A 352 7.42 21.00 25.13
CA THR A 352 7.29 19.87 24.20
C THR A 352 8.44 19.96 23.20
N THR A 353 9.05 18.82 22.89
CA THR A 353 10.07 18.73 21.85
C THR A 353 9.49 19.01 20.46
N ASN A 354 10.34 19.17 19.45
CA ASN A 354 9.90 19.04 18.07
C ASN A 354 9.30 17.64 17.81
N GLU A 355 8.54 17.52 16.72
CA GLU A 355 8.05 16.25 16.22
C GLU A 355 9.10 15.63 15.28
N ALA A 356 9.25 14.31 15.29
CA ALA A 356 10.02 13.55 14.32
C ALA A 356 9.10 12.55 13.62
N CYS A 357 9.22 12.38 12.30
CA CYS A 357 8.26 11.63 11.50
C CYS A 357 8.91 10.64 10.54
N VAL A 358 8.23 9.52 10.32
CA VAL A 358 8.60 8.48 9.37
C VAL A 358 7.41 8.15 8.48
N TYR A 359 7.60 8.20 7.16
CA TYR A 359 6.64 7.79 6.15
C TYR A 359 6.85 6.33 5.78
N VAL A 360 5.76 5.56 5.75
CA VAL A 360 5.78 4.17 5.28
C VAL A 360 5.24 4.14 3.85
N PRO A 361 6.08 3.90 2.83
CA PRO A 361 5.64 3.91 1.45
C PRO A 361 4.81 2.67 1.12
N TYR A 362 3.90 2.80 0.17
CA TYR A 362 3.26 1.65 -0.48
C TYR A 362 4.30 0.87 -1.31
N ASP A 363 4.13 -0.45 -1.36
CA ASP A 363 4.94 -1.36 -2.16
C ASP A 363 4.06 -2.50 -2.67
N PHE A 364 3.46 -2.34 -3.83
CA PHE A 364 2.55 -3.34 -4.39
C PHE A 364 2.59 -3.34 -5.91
N GLU A 365 2.22 -4.46 -6.51
CA GLU A 365 1.98 -4.58 -7.93
C GLU A 365 0.73 -5.43 -8.17
N ILE A 366 -0.28 -4.86 -8.82
CA ILE A 366 -1.58 -5.48 -9.08
C ILE A 366 -1.55 -6.12 -10.46
N THR A 367 -2.09 -7.34 -10.58
CA THR A 367 -2.42 -7.94 -11.86
C THR A 367 -3.93 -8.15 -11.95
N PRO A 368 -4.66 -7.37 -12.79
CA PRO A 368 -6.09 -7.61 -13.00
C PRO A 368 -6.28 -8.92 -13.75
N CYS A 369 -7.11 -9.82 -13.21
CA CYS A 369 -7.50 -11.07 -13.86
C CYS A 369 -9.02 -11.11 -14.01
N VAL A 370 -9.49 -11.48 -15.20
CA VAL A 370 -10.87 -11.88 -15.45
C VAL A 370 -10.85 -13.40 -15.68
N LYS A 371 -11.75 -14.14 -15.06
CA LYS A 371 -11.91 -15.59 -15.24
C LYS A 371 -13.31 -15.89 -15.77
N ILE A 372 -13.41 -16.90 -16.64
CA ILE A 372 -14.68 -17.55 -17.03
C ILE A 372 -14.38 -19.06 -17.01
N ASP A 373 -15.35 -19.91 -16.71
CA ASP A 373 -15.19 -21.34 -16.43
C ASP A 373 -14.26 -22.14 -17.38
N LYS A 374 -14.21 -21.77 -18.68
CA LYS A 374 -13.30 -22.36 -19.69
C LYS A 374 -11.94 -21.68 -19.84
N ILE A 375 -11.77 -20.47 -19.31
CA ILE A 375 -10.57 -19.64 -19.34
C ILE A 375 -10.14 -19.41 -17.87
N ARG A 376 -9.46 -20.41 -17.29
CA ARG A 376 -9.09 -20.43 -15.86
C ARG A 376 -7.79 -19.70 -15.52
N ASN A 377 -6.88 -19.59 -16.48
CA ASN A 377 -5.63 -18.88 -16.29
C ASN A 377 -5.89 -17.39 -16.55
N CYS A 378 -5.32 -16.47 -15.77
CA CYS A 378 -5.37 -15.00 -15.95
C CYS A 378 -4.89 -14.47 -17.33
N SER A 379 -4.81 -15.35 -18.32
CA SER A 379 -4.61 -15.11 -19.72
C SER A 379 -5.96 -14.88 -20.39
N GLY A 380 -6.15 -13.70 -20.98
CA GLY A 380 -7.33 -13.42 -21.82
C GLY A 380 -7.45 -14.39 -23.01
N GLY A 381 -8.51 -14.26 -23.80
CA GLY A 381 -8.70 -15.14 -24.96
C GLY A 381 -10.11 -15.11 -25.55
N ASP A 382 -10.26 -15.89 -26.62
CA ASP A 382 -11.54 -16.08 -27.32
C ASP A 382 -12.28 -17.28 -26.76
N LEU A 383 -13.57 -17.10 -26.49
CA LEU A 383 -14.53 -18.15 -26.22
C LEU A 383 -15.46 -18.31 -27.42
N ASP A 384 -15.32 -19.43 -28.14
CA ASP A 384 -16.13 -19.73 -29.31
C ASP A 384 -17.58 -20.07 -28.95
N ILE A 385 -18.51 -19.27 -29.46
CA ILE A 385 -19.96 -19.41 -29.26
C ILE A 385 -20.68 -19.37 -30.61
N PRO A 386 -21.75 -20.17 -30.84
CA PRO A 386 -22.59 -20.03 -32.03
C PRO A 386 -23.13 -18.61 -32.19
N THR A 387 -23.39 -18.15 -33.43
CA THR A 387 -23.88 -16.79 -33.72
C THR A 387 -25.18 -16.40 -33.02
N ASN A 388 -26.01 -17.37 -32.63
CA ASN A 388 -27.22 -17.17 -31.83
C ASN A 388 -27.16 -17.83 -30.44
N GLY A 389 -25.94 -18.13 -29.99
CA GLY A 389 -25.70 -18.86 -28.76
C GLY A 389 -25.98 -18.02 -27.52
N LYS A 390 -26.17 -18.71 -26.40
CA LYS A 390 -26.15 -18.05 -25.08
C LYS A 390 -24.70 -17.96 -24.64
N VAL A 391 -24.29 -16.80 -24.13
CA VAL A 391 -23.07 -16.68 -23.34
C VAL A 391 -23.23 -17.63 -22.15
N PRO A 392 -22.29 -18.57 -21.89
CA PRO A 392 -22.39 -19.47 -20.76
C PRO A 392 -22.63 -18.68 -19.49
N ASN A 393 -23.62 -19.12 -18.70
CA ASN A 393 -23.74 -18.62 -17.34
C ASN A 393 -22.48 -19.04 -16.58
N ASP A 394 -21.81 -18.07 -15.95
CA ASP A 394 -20.63 -18.29 -15.13
C ASP A 394 -20.97 -19.17 -13.90
N PRO A 395 -20.53 -20.45 -13.80
CA PRO A 395 -21.03 -21.38 -12.79
C PRO A 395 -20.44 -21.24 -11.38
N ASN A 396 -19.89 -20.07 -11.04
CA ASN A 396 -19.06 -19.76 -9.87
C ASN A 396 -17.58 -20.08 -10.09
N ASP A 397 -16.79 -19.02 -10.31
CA ASP A 397 -15.68 -18.66 -9.42
C ASP A 397 -15.41 -17.15 -9.61
N GLY A 398 -15.69 -16.37 -8.57
CA GLY A 398 -15.51 -14.92 -8.56
C GLY A 398 -14.09 -14.47 -8.90
N GLU A 399 -13.95 -13.17 -9.13
CA GLU A 399 -12.68 -12.56 -9.54
C GLU A 399 -11.51 -12.85 -8.59
N GLU A 400 -10.34 -13.09 -9.15
CA GLU A 400 -9.07 -13.05 -8.42
C GLU A 400 -8.25 -11.86 -8.91
N ILE A 401 -8.36 -10.70 -8.26
CA ILE A 401 -7.24 -9.76 -8.30
C ILE A 401 -6.09 -10.38 -7.51
N LEU A 402 -5.05 -10.79 -8.23
CA LEU A 402 -3.81 -11.25 -7.62
C LEU A 402 -2.99 -10.02 -7.22
N ILE A 403 -3.01 -9.75 -5.91
CA ILE A 403 -1.97 -8.95 -5.25
C ILE A 403 -0.95 -9.98 -4.74
N PRO A 404 0.27 -10.04 -5.31
CA PRO A 404 1.29 -10.96 -4.85
C PRO A 404 1.50 -10.83 -3.34
N GLY A 405 1.54 -11.96 -2.63
CA GLY A 405 1.57 -12.06 -1.17
C GLY A 405 2.79 -11.43 -0.49
N GLY A 406 3.65 -10.69 -1.20
CA GLY A 406 4.85 -10.00 -0.70
C GLY A 406 4.75 -8.47 -0.49
N GLY A 407 3.75 -7.77 -1.05
CA GLY A 407 3.65 -6.29 -0.98
C GLY A 407 2.77 -5.67 0.13
N THR A 408 2.76 -4.35 0.32
CA THR A 408 1.84 -3.65 1.22
C THR A 408 0.38 -3.81 0.80
N ALA A 409 -0.57 -3.36 1.64
CA ALA A 409 -1.92 -3.09 1.15
C ALA A 409 -1.88 -2.08 -0.02
N THR A 410 -2.89 -2.10 -0.88
CA THR A 410 -2.99 -1.12 -1.97
C THR A 410 -3.39 0.25 -1.42
N SER A 411 -2.95 1.29 -2.10
CA SER A 411 -3.53 2.62 -2.00
C SER A 411 -4.99 2.61 -2.49
N SER A 412 -5.63 3.79 -2.43
CA SER A 412 -6.87 4.01 -3.17
C SER A 412 -6.59 3.84 -4.66
N ILE A 413 -7.26 2.89 -5.31
CA ILE A 413 -7.15 2.66 -6.75
C ILE A 413 -8.41 3.15 -7.47
N LYS A 414 -8.25 3.50 -8.74
CA LYS A 414 -9.31 3.66 -9.73
C LYS A 414 -9.36 2.42 -10.61
N TYR A 415 -10.56 2.01 -10.99
CA TYR A 415 -10.77 0.93 -11.93
C TYR A 415 -11.80 1.28 -12.99
N LYS A 416 -11.65 0.68 -14.17
CA LYS A 416 -12.58 0.79 -15.30
C LYS A 416 -12.84 -0.58 -15.90
N ILE A 417 -14.11 -0.90 -16.10
CA ILE A 417 -14.55 -2.05 -16.89
C ILE A 417 -14.95 -1.54 -18.25
N THR A 418 -14.28 -2.03 -19.29
CA THR A 418 -14.47 -1.56 -20.66
C THR A 418 -14.94 -2.71 -21.52
N THR A 419 -15.92 -2.42 -22.38
CA THR A 419 -16.48 -3.37 -23.34
C THR A 419 -16.38 -2.82 -24.75
N TRP A 420 -16.16 -3.68 -25.74
CA TRP A 420 -16.14 -3.30 -27.16
C TRP A 420 -16.54 -4.46 -28.07
N ARG A 421 -16.85 -4.12 -29.32
CA ARG A 421 -17.12 -5.05 -30.42
C ARG A 421 -15.93 -5.07 -31.38
N VAL A 422 -15.56 -6.26 -31.84
CA VAL A 422 -14.61 -6.44 -32.96
C VAL A 422 -15.41 -6.94 -34.15
N PRO A 423 -15.44 -6.23 -35.30
CA PRO A 423 -16.18 -6.66 -36.48
C PRO A 423 -15.58 -7.92 -37.13
N SER A 424 -16.39 -8.63 -37.92
CA SER A 424 -16.06 -9.93 -38.53
C SER A 424 -14.90 -9.86 -39.54
N ASP A 425 -14.72 -8.72 -40.23
CA ASP A 425 -13.59 -8.46 -41.14
C ASP A 425 -12.23 -8.46 -40.42
N ARG A 426 -12.23 -8.33 -39.09
CA ARG A 426 -11.04 -8.39 -38.22
C ARG A 426 -10.83 -9.73 -37.54
N GLU A 427 -11.52 -10.79 -37.98
CA GLU A 427 -11.39 -12.14 -37.40
C GLU A 427 -9.92 -12.63 -37.36
N GLY A 428 -9.15 -12.33 -38.41
CA GLY A 428 -7.75 -12.76 -38.56
C GLY A 428 -6.76 -12.15 -37.56
N PHE A 429 -7.17 -11.14 -36.78
CA PHE A 429 -6.38 -10.61 -35.67
C PHE A 429 -6.64 -11.43 -34.41
N THR A 430 -5.56 -11.93 -33.80
CA THR A 430 -5.63 -12.75 -32.59
C THR A 430 -5.85 -11.90 -31.35
N THR A 431 -6.72 -12.37 -30.46
CA THR A 431 -6.89 -11.80 -29.12
C THR A 431 -5.64 -12.07 -28.28
N HIS A 432 -4.87 -11.04 -27.96
CA HIS A 432 -3.69 -11.18 -27.10
C HIS A 432 -4.08 -11.51 -25.66
N ASN A 433 -3.34 -12.43 -25.06
CA ASN A 433 -3.65 -13.00 -23.76
C ASN A 433 -2.80 -12.43 -22.60
N ASN A 434 -2.07 -11.33 -22.83
CA ASN A 434 -1.17 -10.71 -21.84
C ASN A 434 -1.67 -9.33 -21.37
N LYS A 435 -1.39 -9.01 -20.10
CA LYS A 435 -1.59 -7.67 -19.52
C LYS A 435 -0.67 -6.64 -20.17
N ARG A 436 -1.11 -5.38 -20.24
CA ARG A 436 -0.33 -4.27 -20.79
C ARG A 436 -0.45 -3.01 -19.96
N ASP A 437 0.65 -2.30 -19.86
CA ASP A 437 0.76 -1.06 -19.08
C ASP A 437 0.77 0.13 -20.05
N ASN A 438 0.03 1.20 -19.73
CA ASN A 438 0.04 2.43 -20.51
C ASN A 438 -0.11 3.67 -19.60
N LYS A 439 -0.12 4.86 -20.22
CA LYS A 439 -0.37 6.13 -19.54
C LYS A 439 -1.73 6.77 -19.86
N ASN A 440 -2.60 6.05 -20.56
CA ASN A 440 -3.85 6.58 -21.09
C ASN A 440 -5.05 5.97 -20.34
N SER A 441 -5.76 6.82 -19.59
CA SER A 441 -6.98 6.42 -18.89
C SER A 441 -8.15 6.12 -19.83
N ASP A 442 -8.09 6.56 -21.08
CA ASP A 442 -9.08 6.25 -22.10
C ASP A 442 -8.79 4.87 -22.72
N THR A 443 -9.59 3.90 -22.29
CA THR A 443 -9.54 2.52 -22.77
C THR A 443 -10.06 2.35 -24.20
N CYS A 444 -10.79 3.32 -24.73
CA CYS A 444 -11.40 3.27 -26.06
C CYS A 444 -10.64 4.08 -27.13
N SER A 445 -9.61 4.83 -26.72
CA SER A 445 -8.77 5.61 -27.63
C SER A 445 -8.12 4.74 -28.72
N PRO A 446 -7.93 5.25 -29.95
CA PRO A 446 -7.11 4.59 -30.98
C PRO A 446 -5.66 4.32 -30.56
N SER A 447 -5.15 5.05 -29.56
CA SER A 447 -3.82 4.80 -28.96
C SER A 447 -3.83 3.70 -27.90
N ASN A 448 -5.00 3.20 -27.51
CA ASN A 448 -5.12 2.08 -26.59
C ASN A 448 -4.84 0.75 -27.32
N PHE A 449 -4.19 -0.17 -26.63
CA PHE A 449 -3.78 -1.46 -27.19
C PHE A 449 -4.99 -2.35 -27.55
N TYR A 450 -6.15 -2.21 -26.89
CA TYR A 450 -7.37 -2.91 -27.31
C TYR A 450 -7.75 -2.53 -28.75
N TYR A 451 -7.63 -1.24 -29.12
CA TYR A 451 -7.89 -0.77 -30.47
C TYR A 451 -6.80 -1.25 -31.44
N GLN A 452 -5.53 -1.13 -31.05
CA GLN A 452 -4.38 -1.45 -31.91
C GLN A 452 -4.30 -2.92 -32.29
N ASP A 453 -4.67 -3.83 -31.38
CA ASP A 453 -4.65 -5.28 -31.62
C ASP A 453 -5.53 -5.71 -32.79
N TYR A 454 -6.73 -5.16 -32.84
CA TYR A 454 -7.69 -5.45 -33.91
C TYR A 454 -7.60 -4.47 -35.08
N LYS A 455 -6.71 -3.46 -34.97
CA LYS A 455 -6.60 -2.32 -35.89
C LYS A 455 -7.94 -1.62 -36.12
N GLY A 456 -8.75 -1.50 -35.06
CA GLY A 456 -10.12 -1.02 -35.12
C GLY A 456 -11.05 -1.80 -34.18
N ILE A 457 -11.84 -1.10 -33.38
CA ILE A 457 -12.91 -1.64 -32.54
C ILE A 457 -14.14 -0.73 -32.64
N GLU A 458 -15.30 -1.30 -32.40
CA GLU A 458 -16.59 -0.61 -32.48
C GLU A 458 -17.31 -0.63 -31.13
N LYS A 459 -18.26 0.30 -30.94
CA LYS A 459 -19.13 0.36 -29.75
C LYS A 459 -18.36 0.29 -28.43
N CYS A 460 -17.12 0.80 -28.41
CA CYS A 460 -16.30 0.79 -27.21
C CYS A 460 -16.87 1.76 -26.17
N ARG A 461 -17.04 1.27 -24.94
CA ARG A 461 -17.52 2.09 -23.82
C ARG A 461 -17.01 1.55 -22.48
N VAL A 462 -16.82 2.47 -21.54
CA VAL A 462 -16.63 2.14 -20.13
C VAL A 462 -18.01 1.93 -19.51
N VAL A 463 -18.27 0.72 -19.01
CA VAL A 463 -19.59 0.33 -18.48
C VAL A 463 -19.67 0.42 -16.97
N LYS A 464 -18.52 0.42 -16.29
CA LYS A 464 -18.41 0.65 -14.85
C LYS A 464 -17.08 1.31 -14.53
N GLU A 465 -17.10 2.29 -13.64
CA GLU A 465 -15.91 2.87 -13.06
C GLU A 465 -16.11 3.06 -11.55
N GLY A 466 -15.00 3.09 -10.81
CA GLY A 466 -15.04 3.33 -9.38
C GLY A 466 -13.67 3.66 -8.80
N SER A 467 -13.69 4.10 -7.55
CA SER A 467 -12.50 4.43 -6.78
C SER A 467 -12.54 3.82 -5.37
N GLY A 468 -11.37 3.61 -4.77
CA GLY A 468 -11.22 3.11 -3.40
C GLY A 468 -10.45 1.79 -3.34
N LYS A 469 -10.67 1.00 -2.28
CA LYS A 469 -10.17 -0.37 -2.22
C LYS A 469 -11.04 -1.24 -3.13
N PHE A 470 -10.42 -2.03 -4.01
CA PHE A 470 -11.16 -2.86 -4.95
C PHE A 470 -12.09 -3.83 -4.22
N ASN A 471 -13.38 -3.81 -4.56
CA ASN A 471 -14.34 -4.79 -4.05
C ASN A 471 -14.30 -6.04 -4.94
N LYS A 472 -13.90 -7.17 -4.35
CA LYS A 472 -13.86 -8.50 -4.98
C LYS A 472 -15.24 -9.01 -5.47
N ASP A 473 -16.34 -8.34 -5.09
CA ASP A 473 -17.70 -8.73 -5.48
C ASP A 473 -18.12 -8.24 -6.87
N THR A 474 -17.35 -7.34 -7.52
CA THR A 474 -17.65 -6.97 -8.91
C THR A 474 -17.34 -8.15 -9.81
N ARG A 475 -18.23 -8.50 -10.75
CA ARG A 475 -18.01 -9.57 -11.72
C ARG A 475 -17.89 -8.97 -13.12
N VAL A 476 -16.67 -8.85 -13.63
CA VAL A 476 -16.38 -8.27 -14.96
C VAL A 476 -17.08 -9.04 -16.09
N ALA A 477 -17.24 -10.36 -15.96
CA ALA A 477 -17.93 -11.19 -16.95
C ALA A 477 -19.41 -10.82 -17.16
N ASP A 478 -20.09 -10.28 -16.13
CA ASP A 478 -21.49 -9.85 -16.23
C ASP A 478 -21.67 -8.66 -17.19
N PHE A 479 -20.57 -7.97 -17.49
CA PHE A 479 -20.55 -6.82 -18.39
C PHE A 479 -20.27 -7.19 -19.84
N ILE A 480 -20.08 -8.48 -20.17
CA ILE A 480 -19.95 -8.91 -21.57
C ILE A 480 -21.15 -8.42 -22.38
N PRO A 481 -20.96 -7.72 -23.50
CA PRO A 481 -22.06 -7.26 -24.33
C PRO A 481 -22.94 -8.41 -24.79
N SER A 482 -24.26 -8.19 -24.81
CA SER A 482 -25.19 -9.13 -25.43
C SER A 482 -24.92 -9.24 -26.93
N ILE A 483 -25.04 -10.47 -27.45
CA ILE A 483 -24.91 -10.74 -28.89
C ILE A 483 -26.11 -10.11 -29.61
N GLU A 484 -25.81 -9.24 -30.56
CA GLU A 484 -26.80 -8.54 -31.39
C GLU A 484 -27.51 -9.53 -32.32
N GLU A 485 -28.78 -9.26 -32.63
CA GLU A 485 -29.53 -10.10 -33.58
C GLU A 485 -28.91 -9.98 -34.98
N GLY A 486 -28.70 -11.11 -35.65
CA GLY A 486 -28.07 -11.15 -36.97
C GLY A 486 -26.54 -10.92 -36.97
N ALA A 487 -25.87 -10.98 -35.82
CA ALA A 487 -24.43 -10.80 -35.74
C ALA A 487 -23.67 -11.88 -36.55
N GLU A 488 -22.81 -11.43 -37.47
CA GLU A 488 -22.01 -12.31 -38.32
C GLU A 488 -20.98 -13.12 -37.53
N ALA A 489 -20.72 -14.36 -37.96
CA ALA A 489 -19.60 -15.13 -37.43
C ALA A 489 -18.25 -14.44 -37.72
N GLY A 490 -17.29 -14.64 -36.83
CA GLY A 490 -16.05 -13.89 -36.75
C GLY A 490 -16.13 -12.63 -35.87
N THR A 491 -17.33 -12.07 -35.64
CA THR A 491 -17.53 -10.95 -34.70
C THR A 491 -17.10 -11.35 -33.28
N ARG A 492 -16.47 -10.43 -32.55
CA ARG A 492 -16.17 -10.60 -31.12
C ARG A 492 -16.84 -9.56 -30.23
N TYR A 493 -17.24 -9.98 -29.03
CA TYR A 493 -17.71 -9.11 -27.96
C TYR A 493 -16.79 -9.26 -26.76
N CYS A 494 -16.04 -8.20 -26.45
CA CYS A 494 -14.94 -8.25 -25.51
C CYS A 494 -15.20 -7.41 -24.26
N VAL A 495 -14.61 -7.83 -23.15
CA VAL A 495 -14.58 -7.09 -21.88
C VAL A 495 -13.19 -7.16 -21.26
N ALA A 496 -12.78 -6.11 -20.56
CA ALA A 496 -11.57 -6.12 -19.75
C ALA A 496 -11.60 -5.13 -18.57
N LEU A 497 -10.73 -5.41 -17.59
CA LEU A 497 -10.53 -4.61 -16.38
C LEU A 497 -9.24 -3.81 -16.47
N SER A 498 -9.31 -2.52 -16.18
CA SER A 498 -8.15 -1.59 -16.14
C SER A 498 -8.04 -0.97 -14.76
N ILE A 499 -6.82 -0.87 -14.20
CA ILE A 499 -6.56 -0.40 -12.83
C ILE A 499 -5.45 0.65 -12.82
N SER A 500 -5.60 1.70 -12.00
CA SER A 500 -4.57 2.69 -11.71
C SER A 500 -4.64 3.19 -10.26
N PRO A 501 -3.52 3.44 -9.56
CA PRO A 501 -2.19 2.99 -9.92
C PRO A 501 -2.11 1.47 -9.75
N TYR A 502 -1.52 0.78 -10.73
CA TYR A 502 -1.33 -0.66 -10.65
C TYR A 502 -0.07 -1.06 -9.88
N LYS A 503 0.89 -0.15 -9.72
CA LYS A 503 2.13 -0.39 -8.99
C LYS A 503 2.55 0.82 -8.16
N MET A 504 3.14 0.55 -7.01
CA MET A 504 3.87 1.51 -6.19
C MET A 504 5.10 0.83 -5.61
N ASN A 505 6.19 1.58 -5.45
CA ASN A 505 7.47 1.04 -5.01
C ASN A 505 7.91 1.69 -3.70
N SER A 506 8.51 0.89 -2.81
CA SER A 506 9.04 1.36 -1.52
C SER A 506 10.21 2.36 -1.61
N ASN A 507 10.77 2.58 -2.80
CA ASN A 507 11.85 3.56 -3.03
C ASN A 507 11.32 4.96 -3.39
N GLN A 508 10.02 5.11 -3.64
CA GLN A 508 9.41 6.41 -3.95
C GLN A 508 9.21 7.24 -2.67
N SER A 509 9.38 8.55 -2.79
CA SER A 509 9.04 9.53 -1.77
C SER A 509 7.52 9.64 -1.58
N GLN A 510 7.11 10.20 -0.43
CA GLN A 510 5.70 10.50 -0.16
C GLN A 510 5.06 11.37 -1.25
N ALA A 511 5.78 12.39 -1.72
CA ALA A 511 5.29 13.30 -2.74
C ALA A 511 5.07 12.59 -4.09
N GLU A 512 5.95 11.66 -4.46
CA GLU A 512 5.81 10.87 -5.69
C GLU A 512 4.61 9.92 -5.62
N GLN A 513 4.45 9.20 -4.50
CA GLN A 513 3.30 8.29 -4.33
C GLN A 513 1.97 9.06 -4.27
N ALA A 514 1.92 10.19 -3.55
CA ALA A 514 0.74 11.05 -3.50
C ALA A 514 0.43 11.71 -4.86
N LYS A 515 1.44 12.02 -5.68
CA LYS A 515 1.26 12.46 -7.06
C LYS A 515 0.65 11.34 -7.91
N GLN A 516 1.18 10.12 -7.80
CA GLN A 516 0.69 8.97 -8.55
C GLN A 516 -0.77 8.62 -8.20
N GLU A 517 -1.15 8.65 -6.92
CA GLU A 517 -2.54 8.48 -6.46
C GLU A 517 -3.49 9.57 -6.96
N ARG A 518 -3.03 10.83 -7.02
CA ARG A 518 -3.87 11.96 -7.50
C ARG A 518 -4.06 11.92 -9.00
N GLU A 519 -2.96 11.79 -9.75
CA GLU A 519 -2.98 11.90 -11.21
C GLU A 519 -3.49 10.62 -11.88
N ASN A 520 -3.29 9.43 -11.28
CA ASN A 520 -3.71 8.13 -11.82
C ASN A 520 -3.34 7.96 -13.31
N LEU A 521 -2.11 8.32 -13.66
CA LEU A 521 -1.65 8.29 -15.05
C LEU A 521 -1.23 6.89 -15.48
N ASP A 522 -0.69 6.08 -14.58
CA ASP A 522 -0.19 4.74 -14.92
C ASP A 522 -1.32 3.71 -14.80
N TRP A 523 -1.80 3.23 -15.94
CA TRP A 523 -2.83 2.20 -16.01
C TRP A 523 -2.23 0.86 -16.39
N ARG A 524 -2.71 -0.18 -15.72
CA ARG A 524 -2.53 -1.56 -16.17
C ARG A 524 -3.84 -2.09 -16.63
N HIS A 525 -3.80 -2.64 -17.82
CA HIS A 525 -4.95 -3.20 -18.46
C HIS A 525 -4.84 -4.71 -18.52
N GLY A 526 -5.92 -5.37 -18.11
CA GLY A 526 -6.06 -6.81 -18.17
C GLY A 526 -6.12 -7.29 -19.61
N ALA A 527 -5.67 -8.54 -19.81
CA ALA A 527 -5.91 -9.26 -21.03
C ALA A 527 -7.43 -9.40 -21.26
N PRO A 528 -7.95 -9.08 -22.45
CA PRO A 528 -9.38 -9.11 -22.70
C PRO A 528 -9.92 -10.54 -22.78
N ILE A 529 -11.16 -10.72 -22.34
CA ILE A 529 -11.95 -11.90 -22.66
C ILE A 529 -12.96 -11.53 -23.73
N CYS A 530 -12.99 -12.31 -24.80
CA CYS A 530 -13.83 -12.07 -25.96
C CYS A 530 -14.72 -13.27 -26.24
N ILE A 531 -16.01 -13.03 -26.45
CA ILE A 531 -16.90 -14.01 -27.07
C ILE A 531 -16.71 -13.92 -28.57
N LYS A 532 -16.17 -14.97 -29.19
CA LYS A 532 -16.03 -15.07 -30.65
C LYS A 532 -17.22 -15.84 -31.21
N LEU A 533 -17.94 -15.22 -32.15
CA LEU A 533 -19.02 -15.88 -32.85
C LEU A 533 -18.47 -16.84 -33.92
N VAL A 534 -18.94 -18.09 -33.93
CA VAL A 534 -18.49 -19.12 -34.88
C VAL A 534 -19.68 -19.85 -35.51
N LYS A 535 -19.49 -20.37 -36.73
CA LYS A 535 -20.43 -21.30 -37.35
C LYS A 535 -20.22 -22.70 -36.77
N LYS A 536 -21.31 -23.43 -36.57
CA LYS A 536 -21.30 -24.85 -36.19
C LYS A 536 -22.14 -25.67 -37.19
N PRO A 537 -21.59 -26.02 -38.36
CA PRO A 537 -22.32 -26.66 -39.44
C PRO A 537 -22.97 -27.98 -39.02
N LYS A 538 -24.08 -28.34 -39.69
CA LYS A 538 -24.88 -29.53 -39.41
C LYS A 538 -24.88 -30.49 -40.59
N VAL A 539 -25.07 -31.77 -40.32
CA VAL A 539 -25.29 -32.81 -41.33
C VAL A 539 -26.61 -33.51 -41.06
N GLN A 540 -27.30 -33.89 -42.12
CA GLN A 540 -28.51 -34.70 -42.05
C GLN A 540 -28.37 -35.95 -42.91
N PHE A 541 -28.90 -37.06 -42.40
CA PHE A 541 -28.94 -38.35 -43.09
C PHE A 541 -30.38 -38.80 -43.25
N TRP A 542 -30.86 -38.88 -44.49
CA TRP A 542 -32.23 -39.20 -44.87
C TRP A 542 -32.27 -40.55 -45.59
N GLY A 543 -33.36 -41.31 -45.42
CA GLY A 543 -33.62 -42.54 -46.17
C GLY A 543 -32.78 -43.77 -45.80
N ASN A 544 -31.87 -43.66 -44.81
CA ASN A 544 -31.12 -44.78 -44.22
C ASN A 544 -30.50 -44.42 -42.85
N GLY A 545 -29.89 -45.39 -42.17
CA GLY A 545 -29.08 -45.23 -40.96
C GLY A 545 -27.61 -44.87 -41.21
N VAL A 546 -26.91 -44.49 -40.15
CA VAL A 546 -25.46 -44.21 -40.14
C VAL A 546 -24.72 -45.25 -39.31
N TYR A 547 -23.65 -45.81 -39.87
CA TYR A 547 -22.87 -46.88 -39.27
C TYR A 547 -21.38 -46.51 -39.23
N SER A 548 -20.75 -46.51 -38.05
CA SER A 548 -19.32 -46.20 -37.92
C SER A 548 -18.61 -47.10 -36.92
N ARG A 549 -17.54 -47.78 -37.33
CA ARG A 549 -16.70 -48.57 -36.40
C ARG A 549 -15.90 -47.73 -35.42
N SER A 550 -15.57 -46.48 -35.78
CA SER A 550 -14.60 -45.64 -35.06
C SER A 550 -15.22 -44.45 -34.33
N GLY A 551 -16.55 -44.40 -34.20
CA GLY A 551 -17.27 -43.32 -33.52
C GLY A 551 -17.97 -42.38 -34.49
N ILE A 552 -18.90 -41.58 -33.97
CA ILE A 552 -19.56 -40.50 -34.70
C ILE A 552 -19.38 -39.23 -33.86
N ARG A 553 -18.86 -38.16 -34.47
CA ARG A 553 -18.66 -36.87 -33.79
C ARG A 553 -19.14 -35.74 -34.67
N THR A 554 -20.15 -35.02 -34.20
CA THR A 554 -20.66 -33.81 -34.84
C THR A 554 -20.62 -32.63 -33.86
N SER A 555 -21.36 -31.56 -34.12
CA SER A 555 -21.39 -30.37 -33.27
C SER A 555 -22.81 -30.03 -32.82
N LEU A 556 -22.97 -29.70 -31.54
CA LEU A 556 -24.20 -29.10 -31.00
C LEU A 556 -24.06 -27.58 -30.90
N SER A 557 -25.13 -26.89 -31.28
CA SER A 557 -25.30 -25.45 -31.13
C SER A 557 -26.40 -25.20 -30.09
N PRO A 558 -26.03 -24.85 -28.85
CA PRO A 558 -26.98 -24.28 -27.91
C PRO A 558 -27.37 -22.89 -28.44
N THR A 559 -28.64 -22.71 -28.75
CA THR A 559 -29.20 -21.47 -29.31
C THR A 559 -30.22 -20.86 -28.34
N LYS A 560 -30.62 -19.61 -28.58
CA LYS A 560 -31.76 -18.99 -27.87
C LYS A 560 -33.05 -19.83 -27.96
N HIS A 561 -33.24 -20.58 -29.05
CA HIS A 561 -34.45 -21.37 -29.34
C HIS A 561 -34.36 -22.85 -28.94
N GLY A 562 -33.23 -23.30 -28.38
CA GLY A 562 -33.00 -24.71 -28.05
C GLY A 562 -31.66 -25.24 -28.55
N VAL A 563 -31.47 -26.55 -28.52
CA VAL A 563 -30.22 -27.18 -28.96
C VAL A 563 -30.39 -27.72 -30.38
N LEU A 564 -29.60 -27.21 -31.33
CA LEU A 564 -29.58 -27.68 -32.71
C LEU A 564 -28.37 -28.57 -32.97
N GLY A 565 -28.55 -29.64 -33.73
CA GLY A 565 -27.54 -30.67 -33.94
C GLY A 565 -27.72 -31.41 -35.25
N SER A 566 -26.70 -32.19 -35.59
CA SER A 566 -26.74 -33.12 -36.71
C SER A 566 -27.55 -34.36 -36.36
N TRP A 567 -28.23 -34.95 -37.33
CA TRP A 567 -29.13 -36.09 -37.08
C TRP A 567 -29.25 -37.08 -38.24
N VAL A 568 -29.78 -38.27 -37.95
CA VAL A 568 -30.19 -39.32 -38.93
C VAL A 568 -31.64 -39.75 -38.71
N GLU A 569 -32.37 -40.02 -39.79
CA GLU A 569 -33.79 -40.37 -39.76
C GLU A 569 -34.08 -41.67 -39.00
N TYR A 570 -33.27 -42.72 -39.25
CA TYR A 570 -33.47 -44.06 -38.71
C TYR A 570 -32.52 -44.36 -37.53
N GLU A 571 -31.52 -45.23 -37.73
CA GLU A 571 -30.55 -45.63 -36.70
C GLU A 571 -29.17 -44.96 -36.86
N ALA A 572 -28.50 -44.73 -35.73
CA ALA A 572 -27.07 -44.40 -35.67
C ALA A 572 -26.37 -45.47 -34.83
N LEU A 573 -25.50 -46.25 -35.47
CA LEU A 573 -24.79 -47.36 -34.84
C LEU A 573 -23.29 -47.10 -34.87
N SER A 574 -22.64 -47.25 -33.72
CA SER A 574 -21.19 -47.07 -33.65
C SER A 574 -20.49 -48.04 -32.72
N GLY A 575 -19.30 -48.49 -33.14
CA GLY A 575 -18.41 -49.32 -32.31
C GLY A 575 -17.62 -48.51 -31.26
N MET A 576 -17.74 -47.18 -31.28
CA MET A 576 -17.15 -46.24 -30.32
C MET A 576 -18.15 -45.12 -30.01
N LYS A 577 -17.81 -44.23 -29.07
CA LYS A 577 -18.71 -43.15 -28.62
C LYS A 577 -19.29 -42.31 -29.75
N ILE A 578 -20.61 -42.11 -29.70
CA ILE A 578 -21.33 -41.08 -30.45
C ILE A 578 -21.34 -39.78 -29.63
N LYS A 579 -20.88 -38.67 -30.22
CA LYS A 579 -20.85 -37.34 -29.59
C LYS A 579 -21.62 -36.34 -30.44
N ASP A 580 -22.52 -35.59 -29.79
CA ASP A 580 -23.18 -34.41 -30.37
C ASP A 580 -24.03 -34.70 -31.64
N PHE A 581 -24.47 -35.95 -31.82
CA PHE A 581 -25.25 -36.47 -32.95
C PHE A 581 -26.54 -37.14 -32.42
N ARG A 582 -27.64 -37.10 -33.18
CA ARG A 582 -28.93 -37.67 -32.76
C ARG A 582 -29.61 -38.52 -33.84
N THR A 583 -30.61 -39.30 -33.45
CA THR A 583 -31.54 -39.98 -34.36
C THR A 583 -32.93 -39.37 -34.20
N GLU A 584 -33.69 -39.22 -35.29
CA GLU A 584 -35.06 -38.70 -35.26
C GLU A 584 -36.14 -39.78 -35.00
N SER A 585 -35.73 -41.04 -34.80
CA SER A 585 -36.59 -42.16 -34.43
C SER A 585 -37.22 -42.10 -33.02
N SER A 586 -37.06 -40.98 -32.28
CA SER A 586 -37.76 -40.73 -31.01
C SER A 586 -38.09 -39.24 -30.84
N GLN A 587 -39.37 -38.95 -30.99
CA GLN A 587 -39.97 -37.84 -30.29
C GLN A 587 -40.30 -38.27 -28.86
N SER A 588 -39.86 -37.47 -27.88
CA SER A 588 -40.45 -37.31 -26.53
C SER A 588 -39.99 -38.10 -25.29
N THR A 589 -39.05 -39.05 -25.28
CA THR A 589 -38.63 -39.67 -24.00
C THR A 589 -37.14 -39.95 -23.88
N GLN A 590 -36.66 -39.93 -22.63
CA GLN A 590 -35.28 -40.13 -22.16
C GLN A 590 -34.70 -41.54 -22.47
N LYS A 591 -35.18 -42.24 -23.50
CA LYS A 591 -34.69 -43.54 -23.96
C LYS A 591 -34.80 -43.64 -25.48
N LEU A 592 -33.78 -43.15 -26.18
CA LEU A 592 -33.47 -43.56 -27.55
C LEU A 592 -32.50 -44.74 -27.48
N ALA A 593 -32.67 -45.71 -28.37
CA ALA A 593 -31.74 -46.82 -28.58
C ALA A 593 -30.39 -46.29 -29.09
N ILE A 594 -29.61 -45.72 -28.18
CA ILE A 594 -28.18 -45.50 -28.29
C ILE A 594 -27.56 -46.64 -27.49
N GLU A 595 -27.22 -47.74 -28.15
CA GLU A 595 -26.35 -48.73 -27.53
C GLU A 595 -24.91 -48.43 -27.93
N ASP A 596 -24.13 -47.85 -27.00
CA ASP A 596 -22.68 -48.05 -26.97
C ASP A 596 -22.47 -49.55 -26.77
N TYR A 597 -22.36 -50.31 -27.87
CA TYR A 597 -22.19 -51.76 -27.81
C TYR A 597 -20.79 -52.07 -27.22
N SER A 598 -20.73 -52.40 -25.94
CA SER A 598 -19.51 -52.85 -25.26
C SER A 598 -19.29 -54.36 -25.35
N SER A 599 -20.26 -55.10 -25.90
CA SER A 599 -20.09 -56.53 -26.11
C SER A 599 -19.24 -56.78 -27.37
N LYS A 600 -18.20 -57.60 -27.23
CA LYS A 600 -17.54 -58.30 -28.35
C LYS A 600 -18.46 -59.38 -28.96
N GLY A 601 -19.78 -59.26 -28.79
CA GLY A 601 -20.79 -60.16 -29.32
C GLY A 601 -21.05 -59.82 -30.80
N SER A 602 -21.40 -60.85 -31.57
CA SER A 602 -21.41 -60.89 -33.04
C SER A 602 -22.37 -59.94 -33.78
N PHE A 603 -22.74 -58.79 -33.21
CA PHE A 603 -23.40 -57.71 -33.95
C PHE A 603 -22.34 -56.90 -34.71
N GLY A 604 -22.38 -56.97 -36.04
CA GLY A 604 -21.30 -56.53 -36.94
C GLY A 604 -20.39 -57.64 -37.47
N GLN A 605 -20.62 -58.91 -37.07
CA GLN A 605 -20.01 -60.07 -37.76
C GLN A 605 -20.79 -60.47 -39.03
N GLY A 606 -21.98 -59.91 -39.23
CA GLY A 606 -22.69 -59.98 -40.51
C GLY A 606 -22.21 -58.90 -41.48
N LYS A 607 -21.37 -59.31 -42.44
CA LYS A 607 -21.14 -58.70 -43.77
C LYS A 607 -20.18 -57.50 -43.92
N ALA A 608 -19.14 -57.81 -44.70
CA ALA A 608 -18.30 -57.00 -45.57
C ALA A 608 -17.45 -55.87 -44.96
N SER A 609 -16.12 -56.08 -44.92
CA SER A 609 -15.16 -54.96 -44.99
C SER A 609 -15.43 -54.13 -46.24
N ILE A 610 -14.93 -52.88 -46.29
CA ILE A 610 -14.95 -52.06 -47.52
C ILE A 610 -14.41 -52.89 -48.70
N ASP A 611 -13.38 -53.70 -48.47
CA ASP A 611 -12.81 -54.61 -49.46
C ASP A 611 -13.80 -55.68 -49.93
N SER A 612 -14.63 -56.24 -49.04
CA SER A 612 -15.66 -57.20 -49.41
C SER A 612 -16.84 -56.55 -50.14
N LEU A 613 -17.22 -55.32 -49.79
CA LEU A 613 -18.20 -54.55 -50.57
C LEU A 613 -17.66 -54.28 -51.98
N MET A 614 -16.43 -53.78 -52.09
CA MET A 614 -15.76 -53.55 -53.36
C MET A 614 -15.63 -54.84 -54.16
N SER A 615 -15.29 -55.97 -53.52
CA SER A 615 -15.19 -57.28 -54.16
C SER A 615 -16.54 -57.77 -54.69
N ASN A 616 -17.62 -57.63 -53.91
CA ASN A 616 -18.98 -57.96 -54.35
C ASN A 616 -19.40 -57.11 -55.55
N ILE A 617 -19.15 -55.80 -55.51
CA ILE A 617 -19.45 -54.91 -56.63
C ILE A 617 -18.60 -55.29 -57.85
N SER A 618 -17.30 -55.57 -57.66
CA SER A 618 -16.41 -56.00 -58.73
C SER A 618 -16.77 -57.37 -59.32
N SER A 619 -17.47 -58.24 -58.58
CA SER A 619 -17.97 -59.52 -59.11
C SER A 619 -19.12 -59.32 -60.11
N LYS A 620 -19.98 -58.30 -59.88
CA LYS A 620 -21.09 -57.93 -60.78
C LYS A 620 -20.65 -56.98 -61.89
N PHE A 621 -19.76 -56.05 -61.55
CA PHE A 621 -19.22 -55.01 -62.42
C PHE A 621 -17.69 -55.13 -62.46
N PRO A 622 -17.13 -56.00 -63.32
CA PRO A 622 -15.70 -56.27 -63.39
C PRO A 622 -14.86 -54.99 -63.46
N LYS A 623 -13.70 -54.96 -62.77
CA LYS A 623 -12.70 -53.87 -62.88
C LYS A 623 -12.00 -53.89 -64.26
N LYS A 624 -12.77 -53.74 -65.32
CA LYS A 624 -12.32 -53.63 -66.71
C LYS A 624 -13.23 -52.67 -67.45
N ASN A 625 -12.67 -51.85 -68.32
CA ASN A 625 -13.47 -50.98 -69.19
C ASN A 625 -14.44 -51.80 -70.04
N PHE A 626 -15.73 -51.53 -69.93
CA PHE A 626 -16.76 -52.09 -70.83
C PHE A 626 -18.00 -51.19 -70.86
N GLU A 627 -18.77 -51.31 -71.94
CA GLU A 627 -20.02 -50.57 -72.13
C GLU A 627 -21.04 -51.45 -72.85
N ASN A 628 -22.29 -51.44 -72.38
CA ASN A 628 -23.42 -52.07 -73.02
C ASN A 628 -24.69 -51.21 -72.83
N VAL A 629 -25.84 -51.64 -73.35
CA VAL A 629 -27.09 -50.86 -73.28
C VAL A 629 -27.56 -50.51 -71.85
N ASN A 630 -27.12 -51.23 -70.83
CA ASN A 630 -27.55 -51.08 -69.44
C ASN A 630 -26.44 -50.60 -68.50
N THR A 631 -25.17 -50.73 -68.86
CA THR A 631 -24.03 -50.54 -67.95
C THR A 631 -22.77 -50.05 -68.66
N LYS A 632 -22.13 -49.04 -68.09
CA LYS A 632 -20.79 -48.57 -68.43
C LYS A 632 -19.87 -48.69 -67.23
N VAL A 633 -18.73 -49.35 -67.40
CA VAL A 633 -17.67 -49.42 -66.40
C VAL A 633 -16.43 -48.71 -66.92
N GLU A 634 -15.95 -47.76 -66.13
CA GLU A 634 -14.78 -46.92 -66.42
C GLU A 634 -13.73 -47.19 -65.33
N VAL A 635 -12.54 -47.63 -65.72
CA VAL A 635 -11.40 -47.90 -64.84
C VAL A 635 -10.27 -46.96 -65.20
N TYR A 636 -9.84 -46.18 -64.22
CA TYR A 636 -8.74 -45.23 -64.34
C TYR A 636 -7.53 -45.68 -63.51
N ASP A 637 -6.39 -45.86 -64.17
CA ASP A 637 -5.15 -46.32 -63.54
C ASP A 637 -4.29 -45.18 -62.95
N ASP A 638 -4.66 -43.93 -63.26
CA ASP A 638 -4.03 -42.70 -62.78
C ASP A 638 -4.00 -42.66 -61.24
N SER A 639 -2.94 -42.10 -60.67
CA SER A 639 -2.83 -41.90 -59.22
C SER A 639 -3.94 -40.97 -58.69
N HIS A 640 -4.34 -39.99 -59.49
CA HIS A 640 -5.40 -39.04 -59.20
C HIS A 640 -6.26 -38.83 -60.44
N LYS A 641 -7.55 -39.14 -60.34
CA LYS A 641 -8.52 -38.89 -61.40
C LYS A 641 -9.46 -37.75 -61.03
N GLN A 642 -9.48 -36.71 -61.84
CA GLN A 642 -10.52 -35.68 -61.76
C GLN A 642 -11.75 -36.08 -62.57
N LEU A 643 -12.91 -35.98 -61.94
CA LEU A 643 -14.23 -36.15 -62.53
C LEU A 643 -14.89 -34.77 -62.65
N GLY A 644 -15.15 -34.36 -63.89
CA GLY A 644 -15.97 -33.19 -64.20
C GLY A 644 -17.47 -33.50 -64.06
N ALA A 645 -18.31 -32.78 -64.80
CA ALA A 645 -19.74 -33.06 -64.82
C ALA A 645 -20.01 -34.45 -65.40
N ILE A 646 -20.75 -35.27 -64.65
CA ILE A 646 -21.14 -36.62 -65.04
C ILE A 646 -22.65 -36.74 -64.93
N SER A 647 -23.28 -37.21 -66.00
CA SER A 647 -24.66 -37.65 -66.00
C SER A 647 -24.76 -39.14 -66.31
N ALA A 648 -25.76 -39.80 -65.71
CA ALA A 648 -26.21 -41.12 -66.09
C ALA A 648 -27.50 -40.97 -66.90
N ASP A 649 -27.34 -40.71 -68.20
CA ASP A 649 -28.45 -40.39 -69.08
C ASP A 649 -29.04 -41.61 -69.82
N LYS A 650 -28.40 -42.79 -69.77
CA LYS A 650 -28.89 -44.00 -70.47
C LYS A 650 -28.63 -45.32 -69.73
N GLN A 651 -27.60 -45.40 -68.88
CA GLN A 651 -27.08 -46.66 -68.31
C GLN A 651 -26.52 -46.47 -66.90
N THR A 652 -26.42 -47.55 -66.12
CA THR A 652 -25.72 -47.55 -64.83
C THR A 652 -24.24 -47.30 -65.08
N ARG A 653 -23.61 -46.36 -64.36
CA ARG A 653 -22.19 -46.03 -64.52
C ARG A 653 -21.41 -46.46 -63.28
N VAL A 654 -20.36 -47.26 -63.46
CA VAL A 654 -19.43 -47.64 -62.39
C VAL A 654 -18.05 -47.12 -62.72
N ILE A 655 -17.47 -46.34 -61.83
CA ILE A 655 -16.20 -45.65 -62.00
C ILE A 655 -15.22 -46.16 -60.95
N TYR A 656 -14.13 -46.78 -61.39
CA TYR A 656 -13.03 -47.22 -60.56
C TYR A 656 -11.82 -46.28 -60.73
N GLY A 657 -11.15 -45.93 -59.63
CA GLY A 657 -9.90 -45.17 -59.65
C GLY A 657 -9.08 -45.35 -58.38
N LYS A 658 -7.84 -44.82 -58.35
CA LYS A 658 -7.01 -44.78 -57.13
C LYS A 658 -7.51 -43.68 -56.19
N ASN A 659 -7.24 -42.41 -56.49
CA ASN A 659 -7.83 -41.27 -55.80
C ASN A 659 -8.74 -40.51 -56.77
N ILE A 660 -9.93 -40.13 -56.32
CA ILE A 660 -10.94 -39.49 -57.18
C ILE A 660 -11.25 -38.09 -56.66
N ARG A 661 -11.15 -37.07 -57.52
CA ARG A 661 -11.55 -35.69 -57.24
C ARG A 661 -12.80 -35.34 -58.04
N ILE A 662 -13.89 -35.03 -57.37
CA ILE A 662 -15.13 -34.56 -57.97
C ILE A 662 -15.07 -33.02 -58.02
N SER A 663 -14.87 -32.47 -59.21
CA SER A 663 -14.70 -31.02 -59.41
C SER A 663 -15.99 -30.31 -59.86
N SER A 664 -17.05 -31.06 -60.17
CA SER A 664 -18.33 -30.53 -60.64
C SER A 664 -19.48 -31.43 -60.18
N ASP A 665 -20.71 -30.93 -60.28
CA ASP A 665 -21.90 -31.69 -59.88
C ASP A 665 -22.03 -33.00 -60.67
N ILE A 666 -22.41 -34.05 -59.95
CA ILE A 666 -22.73 -35.37 -60.50
C ILE A 666 -24.24 -35.52 -60.41
N VAL A 667 -24.91 -35.62 -61.55
CA VAL A 667 -26.37 -35.56 -61.61
C VAL A 667 -26.93 -36.84 -62.24
N ASN A 668 -27.76 -37.53 -61.48
CA ASN A 668 -28.55 -38.66 -61.95
C ASN A 668 -29.99 -38.19 -62.11
N ALA A 669 -30.36 -37.68 -63.29
CA ALA A 669 -31.63 -37.00 -63.47
C ALA A 669 -32.83 -37.89 -63.12
N ASP A 670 -33.83 -37.30 -62.44
CA ASP A 670 -35.10 -37.97 -62.14
C ASP A 670 -35.88 -38.21 -63.45
N ARG A 671 -36.44 -39.40 -63.62
CA ARG A 671 -37.09 -39.82 -64.87
C ARG A 671 -38.35 -40.62 -64.61
N ALA A 672 -39.24 -40.64 -65.60
CA ALA A 672 -40.40 -41.53 -65.59
C ALA A 672 -39.92 -42.98 -65.58
N VAL A 673 -40.33 -43.73 -64.56
CA VAL A 673 -40.00 -45.15 -64.38
C VAL A 673 -41.21 -45.95 -64.83
N SER A 674 -41.01 -46.85 -65.79
CA SER A 674 -42.04 -47.76 -66.31
C SER A 674 -41.78 -49.23 -65.96
N SER A 675 -40.55 -49.57 -65.59
CA SER A 675 -40.11 -50.90 -65.18
C SER A 675 -38.91 -50.84 -64.22
N ASP A 676 -38.64 -51.90 -63.47
CA ASP A 676 -37.51 -51.98 -62.53
C ASP A 676 -36.14 -51.80 -63.21
N SER A 677 -36.04 -52.11 -64.51
CA SER A 677 -34.84 -51.87 -65.30
C SER A 677 -34.58 -50.40 -65.62
N ASP A 678 -35.52 -49.49 -65.36
CA ASP A 678 -35.37 -48.06 -65.66
C ASP A 678 -34.60 -47.31 -64.56
N PHE A 679 -34.48 -47.88 -63.36
CA PHE A 679 -33.61 -47.33 -62.33
C PHE A 679 -32.15 -47.45 -62.75
N ARG A 680 -31.38 -46.37 -62.62
CA ARG A 680 -29.95 -46.30 -62.94
C ARG A 680 -29.20 -45.66 -61.79
N GLN A 681 -27.97 -46.10 -61.56
CA GLN A 681 -27.12 -45.56 -60.51
C GLN A 681 -25.74 -45.16 -61.05
N ILE A 682 -25.13 -44.18 -60.41
CA ILE A 682 -23.71 -43.87 -60.57
C ILE A 682 -23.00 -44.42 -59.33
N ILE A 683 -21.96 -45.21 -59.52
CA ILE A 683 -21.16 -45.81 -58.44
C ILE A 683 -19.72 -45.40 -58.65
N ILE A 684 -19.15 -44.70 -57.68
CA ILE A 684 -17.78 -44.19 -57.71
C ILE A 684 -16.98 -44.93 -56.63
N ILE A 685 -15.92 -45.62 -57.06
CA ILE A 685 -15.14 -46.54 -56.25
C ILE A 685 -13.67 -46.11 -56.31
N ALA A 686 -13.12 -45.69 -55.17
CA ALA A 686 -11.74 -45.30 -55.01
C ALA A 686 -10.97 -46.33 -54.14
N ASP A 687 -9.84 -46.82 -54.64
CA ASP A 687 -8.89 -47.63 -53.85
C ASP A 687 -8.15 -46.77 -52.79
N GLY A 688 -8.19 -45.45 -52.89
CA GLY A 688 -7.70 -44.44 -51.94
C GLY A 688 -8.82 -43.48 -51.51
N ASP A 689 -8.63 -42.18 -51.73
CA ASP A 689 -9.52 -41.11 -51.26
C ASP A 689 -10.52 -40.62 -52.33
N ILE A 690 -11.68 -40.12 -51.88
CA ILE A 690 -12.60 -39.32 -52.71
C ILE A 690 -12.63 -37.90 -52.15
N THR A 691 -12.34 -36.92 -52.99
CA THR A 691 -12.31 -35.49 -52.64
C THR A 691 -13.40 -34.75 -53.42
N ILE A 692 -14.21 -33.94 -52.76
CA ILE A 692 -15.25 -33.14 -53.39
C ILE A 692 -14.89 -31.66 -53.29
N ASP A 693 -14.81 -30.96 -54.41
CA ASP A 693 -14.44 -29.55 -54.44
C ASP A 693 -15.54 -28.66 -53.84
N GLN A 694 -15.15 -27.53 -53.23
CA GLN A 694 -16.04 -26.57 -52.57
C GLN A 694 -17.17 -26.01 -53.47
N GLY A 695 -16.99 -26.03 -54.79
CA GLY A 695 -17.99 -25.55 -55.76
C GLY A 695 -19.12 -26.55 -56.01
N VAL A 696 -18.90 -27.83 -55.69
CA VAL A 696 -19.90 -28.89 -55.89
C VAL A 696 -21.04 -28.75 -54.89
N LYS A 697 -22.27 -28.85 -55.39
CA LYS A 697 -23.52 -28.76 -54.63
C LYS A 697 -24.29 -30.07 -54.62
N ARG A 698 -24.10 -30.92 -55.65
CA ARG A 698 -24.85 -32.17 -55.80
C ARG A 698 -23.97 -33.31 -56.29
N VAL A 699 -24.04 -34.45 -55.61
CA VAL A 699 -23.40 -35.70 -56.02
C VAL A 699 -24.40 -36.83 -55.92
N ASP A 700 -25.01 -37.18 -57.05
CA ASP A 700 -25.94 -38.29 -57.18
C ASP A 700 -25.19 -39.58 -57.54
N ALA A 701 -24.42 -40.08 -56.59
CA ALA A 701 -23.66 -41.31 -56.76
C ALA A 701 -23.47 -42.04 -55.43
N TRP A 702 -23.27 -43.35 -55.53
CA TRP A 702 -22.69 -44.13 -54.45
C TRP A 702 -21.21 -43.80 -54.37
N LEU A 703 -20.73 -43.45 -53.19
CA LEU A 703 -19.34 -43.08 -52.94
C LEU A 703 -18.69 -44.14 -52.06
N ILE A 704 -17.75 -44.88 -52.62
CA ILE A 704 -17.07 -45.99 -51.92
C ILE A 704 -15.57 -45.73 -51.97
N ALA A 705 -14.94 -45.50 -50.82
CA ALA A 705 -13.52 -45.21 -50.72
C ALA A 705 -12.84 -46.11 -49.68
N ARG A 706 -11.68 -46.72 -49.98
CA ARG A 706 -10.90 -47.39 -48.93
C ARG A 706 -10.25 -46.39 -47.97
N GLY A 707 -10.03 -45.16 -48.44
CA GLY A 707 -9.47 -44.06 -47.67
C GLY A 707 -10.55 -43.12 -47.12
N VAL A 708 -10.31 -41.82 -47.29
CA VAL A 708 -11.13 -40.73 -46.77
C VAL A 708 -12.08 -40.23 -47.87
N ILE A 709 -13.33 -39.99 -47.49
CA ILE A 709 -14.23 -39.12 -48.26
C ILE A 709 -14.20 -37.76 -47.59
N ASN A 710 -13.76 -36.75 -48.32
CA ASN A 710 -13.77 -35.36 -47.87
C ASN A 710 -14.75 -34.54 -48.71
N THR A 711 -15.75 -33.97 -48.04
CA THR A 711 -16.84 -33.24 -48.69
C THR A 711 -16.43 -31.84 -49.15
N CYS A 712 -15.29 -31.31 -48.70
CA CYS A 712 -14.78 -30.03 -49.19
C CYS A 712 -13.25 -30.01 -49.40
N ALA A 713 -12.84 -29.58 -50.58
CA ALA A 713 -11.47 -29.17 -50.88
C ALA A 713 -11.45 -27.81 -51.61
N VAL A 714 -10.45 -27.00 -51.28
CA VAL A 714 -10.19 -25.71 -51.92
C VAL A 714 -9.07 -25.91 -52.93
N ASN A 715 -9.34 -25.64 -54.20
CA ASN A 715 -8.42 -25.90 -55.31
C ASN A 715 -7.91 -27.35 -55.38
N GLY A 716 -8.70 -28.31 -54.88
CA GLY A 716 -8.34 -29.73 -54.81
C GLY A 716 -7.42 -30.11 -53.65
N ILE A 717 -7.08 -29.16 -52.78
CA ILE A 717 -6.24 -29.39 -51.60
C ILE A 717 -7.14 -29.56 -50.37
N GLN A 718 -6.86 -30.61 -49.60
CA GLN A 718 -7.57 -30.91 -48.36
C GLN A 718 -6.82 -30.31 -47.16
N ASN A 719 -7.15 -29.07 -46.79
CA ASN A 719 -6.57 -28.40 -45.63
C ASN A 719 -7.66 -27.87 -44.70
N VAL A 720 -7.59 -28.24 -43.43
CA VAL A 720 -8.56 -27.80 -42.41
C VAL A 720 -8.57 -26.29 -42.22
N ASN A 721 -7.43 -25.61 -42.42
CA ASN A 721 -7.33 -24.16 -42.30
C ASN A 721 -8.09 -23.42 -43.42
N ASP A 722 -8.33 -24.09 -44.54
CA ASP A 722 -9.08 -23.54 -45.66
C ASP A 722 -10.59 -23.70 -45.47
N VAL A 723 -11.05 -24.42 -44.45
CA VAL A 723 -12.47 -24.58 -44.10
C VAL A 723 -12.90 -23.41 -43.21
N ASN A 724 -13.55 -22.40 -43.80
CA ASN A 724 -13.95 -21.18 -43.11
C ASN A 724 -15.27 -20.65 -43.68
N MET A 725 -15.67 -19.41 -43.39
CA MET A 725 -16.94 -18.88 -43.92
C MET A 725 -16.92 -18.51 -45.40
N LYS A 726 -15.73 -18.27 -45.98
CA LYS A 726 -15.59 -17.86 -47.38
C LYS A 726 -15.47 -19.07 -48.31
N ASN A 727 -14.83 -20.12 -47.82
CA ASN A 727 -14.61 -21.37 -48.53
C ASN A 727 -15.58 -22.44 -48.02
N CYS A 728 -15.94 -23.43 -48.84
CA CYS A 728 -16.80 -24.55 -48.42
C CYS A 728 -18.24 -24.19 -48.00
N ASP A 729 -18.71 -22.96 -48.25
CA ASP A 729 -20.01 -22.46 -47.79
C ASP A 729 -21.21 -22.89 -48.66
N ASN A 730 -20.98 -23.71 -49.70
CA ASN A 730 -22.06 -24.31 -50.49
C ASN A 730 -22.61 -25.56 -49.80
N GLN A 731 -23.93 -25.66 -49.66
CA GLN A 731 -24.58 -26.88 -49.19
C GLN A 731 -24.30 -28.02 -50.18
N LEU A 732 -23.90 -29.19 -49.66
CA LEU A 732 -23.65 -30.38 -50.46
C LEU A 732 -24.73 -31.42 -50.21
N ARG A 733 -25.40 -31.86 -51.28
CA ARG A 733 -26.33 -32.99 -51.25
C ARG A 733 -25.73 -34.20 -51.95
N ILE A 734 -25.50 -35.27 -51.20
CA ILE A 734 -25.06 -36.57 -51.71
C ILE A 734 -26.28 -37.49 -51.75
N ARG A 735 -26.58 -38.03 -52.92
CA ARG A 735 -27.67 -38.98 -53.13
C ARG A 735 -27.12 -40.33 -53.56
N GLY A 736 -27.03 -41.25 -52.61
CA GLY A 736 -26.47 -42.59 -52.82
C GLY A 736 -25.75 -43.12 -51.58
N GLY A 737 -25.49 -44.43 -51.56
CA GLY A 737 -24.77 -45.07 -50.46
C GLY A 737 -23.35 -44.52 -50.32
N THR A 738 -22.97 -44.11 -49.12
CA THR A 738 -21.61 -43.58 -48.84
C THR A 738 -20.88 -44.49 -47.87
N VAL A 739 -19.72 -45.00 -48.27
CA VAL A 739 -18.90 -45.91 -47.48
C VAL A 739 -17.43 -45.48 -47.57
N SER A 740 -16.80 -45.27 -46.41
CA SER A 740 -15.38 -44.92 -46.35
C SER A 740 -14.72 -45.35 -45.05
N ARG A 741 -13.38 -45.31 -45.02
CA ARG A 741 -12.64 -45.47 -43.76
C ARG A 741 -12.83 -44.27 -42.84
N ASN A 742 -12.89 -43.06 -43.40
CA ASN A 742 -13.27 -41.85 -42.68
C ASN A 742 -14.11 -40.93 -43.57
N LEU A 743 -15.18 -40.37 -43.01
CA LEU A 743 -15.99 -39.34 -43.66
C LEU A 743 -15.70 -37.99 -42.97
N ARG A 744 -15.16 -37.03 -43.73
CA ARG A 744 -14.89 -35.66 -43.26
C ARG A 744 -15.93 -34.72 -43.82
N LEU A 745 -16.70 -34.15 -42.89
CA LEU A 745 -17.83 -33.24 -43.10
C LEU A 745 -17.32 -31.79 -42.99
N TRP A 746 -16.76 -31.28 -44.09
CA TRP A 746 -16.04 -29.99 -44.13
C TRP A 746 -16.79 -28.88 -44.85
N ARG A 747 -18.11 -29.03 -45.07
CA ARG A 747 -18.95 -27.90 -45.51
C ARG A 747 -19.28 -26.96 -44.37
N THR A 748 -19.32 -25.67 -44.68
CA THR A 748 -19.62 -24.58 -43.74
C THR A 748 -20.97 -23.93 -43.98
N ALA A 749 -21.73 -24.40 -44.99
CA ALA A 749 -23.04 -23.86 -45.34
C ALA A 749 -24.06 -23.94 -44.19
N GLY A 750 -25.01 -22.99 -44.18
CA GLY A 750 -26.00 -22.87 -43.10
C GLY A 750 -25.36 -22.51 -41.76
N SER A 751 -26.14 -22.57 -40.67
CA SER A 751 -25.67 -22.28 -39.30
C SER A 751 -24.97 -20.91 -39.12
N ASP A 752 -25.28 -19.93 -39.97
CA ASP A 752 -24.76 -18.57 -39.91
C ASP A 752 -25.52 -17.71 -38.88
N GLY A 753 -26.74 -18.12 -38.49
CA GLY A 753 -27.56 -17.46 -37.47
C GLY A 753 -27.99 -16.04 -37.81
N THR A 754 -27.95 -15.68 -39.10
CA THR A 754 -28.47 -14.41 -39.63
C THR A 754 -29.99 -14.37 -39.62
N THR A 755 -30.66 -15.54 -39.72
CA THR A 755 -32.12 -15.70 -39.64
C THR A 755 -32.50 -16.98 -38.90
N LYS A 756 -33.78 -17.12 -38.50
CA LYS A 756 -34.28 -18.35 -37.83
C LYS A 756 -34.09 -19.59 -38.71
N ASP A 757 -34.29 -19.45 -40.02
CA ASP A 757 -34.30 -20.56 -40.98
C ASP A 757 -32.90 -21.06 -41.32
N THR A 758 -31.89 -20.19 -41.28
CA THR A 758 -30.51 -20.60 -41.59
C THR A 758 -29.85 -21.42 -40.49
N LEU A 759 -30.39 -21.38 -39.26
CA LEU A 759 -29.91 -22.15 -38.12
C LEU A 759 -30.18 -23.65 -38.24
N THR A 760 -31.26 -24.02 -38.93
CA THR A 760 -31.68 -25.40 -39.15
C THR A 760 -31.14 -25.99 -40.45
N ASN A 761 -30.68 -25.14 -41.37
CA ASN A 761 -30.17 -25.58 -42.66
C ASN A 761 -28.87 -26.38 -42.49
N PRO A 762 -28.83 -27.64 -42.98
CA PRO A 762 -27.62 -28.43 -42.92
C PRO A 762 -26.59 -27.98 -43.94
N ALA A 763 -25.31 -28.12 -43.60
CA ALA A 763 -24.20 -27.97 -44.50
C ALA A 763 -24.14 -29.11 -45.52
N GLU A 764 -24.50 -30.32 -45.07
CA GLU A 764 -24.47 -31.54 -45.86
C GLU A 764 -25.73 -32.37 -45.66
N ILE A 765 -26.24 -32.92 -46.74
CA ILE A 765 -27.37 -33.85 -46.74
C ILE A 765 -26.94 -35.12 -47.45
N PHE A 766 -26.97 -36.23 -46.74
CA PHE A 766 -26.84 -37.56 -47.32
C PHE A 766 -28.23 -38.16 -47.43
N ASN A 767 -28.67 -38.43 -48.63
CA ASN A 767 -30.01 -38.92 -48.90
C ASN A 767 -29.93 -40.24 -49.64
N GLN A 768 -30.32 -41.33 -49.00
CA GLN A 768 -30.51 -42.59 -49.70
C GLN A 768 -31.93 -42.68 -50.22
N SER A 769 -32.10 -42.34 -51.49
CA SER A 769 -33.41 -42.32 -52.14
C SER A 769 -33.94 -43.73 -52.42
N ALA A 770 -35.26 -43.86 -52.51
CA ALA A 770 -35.95 -45.15 -52.74
C ALA A 770 -35.52 -45.84 -54.05
N ASP A 771 -35.20 -45.06 -55.07
CA ASP A 771 -34.63 -45.53 -56.36
C ASP A 771 -33.37 -46.39 -56.19
N THR A 772 -32.59 -46.15 -55.14
CA THR A 772 -31.37 -46.87 -54.82
C THR A 772 -31.68 -48.30 -54.40
N TYR A 773 -32.73 -48.48 -53.61
CA TYR A 773 -33.18 -49.80 -53.16
C TYR A 773 -33.84 -50.59 -54.29
N LEU A 774 -34.68 -49.94 -55.09
CA LEU A 774 -35.36 -50.54 -56.24
C LEU A 774 -34.35 -50.97 -57.31
N TRP A 775 -33.34 -50.13 -57.58
CA TRP A 775 -32.23 -50.50 -58.45
C TRP A 775 -31.48 -51.72 -57.92
N ALA A 776 -31.11 -51.73 -56.63
CA ALA A 776 -30.35 -52.83 -56.04
C ALA A 776 -31.12 -54.15 -56.09
N GLN A 777 -32.45 -54.12 -55.86
CA GLN A 777 -33.33 -55.27 -56.02
C GLN A 777 -33.29 -55.81 -57.45
N ALA A 778 -33.45 -54.94 -58.46
CA ALA A 778 -33.38 -55.31 -59.87
C ALA A 778 -32.04 -55.97 -60.25
N GLN A 779 -30.93 -55.56 -59.61
CA GLN A 779 -29.61 -56.17 -59.85
C GLN A 779 -29.40 -57.53 -59.17
N SER A 780 -30.17 -57.83 -58.12
CA SER A 780 -30.01 -59.05 -57.30
C SER A 780 -30.50 -60.33 -57.99
N GLY A 781 -31.39 -60.20 -59.00
CA GLY A 781 -31.93 -61.34 -59.74
C GLY A 781 -32.80 -62.32 -58.92
N SER A 782 -33.17 -61.95 -57.70
CA SER A 782 -34.01 -62.76 -56.80
C SER A 782 -35.44 -62.23 -56.75
N GLU A 783 -36.43 -63.08 -56.42
CA GLU A 783 -37.79 -62.65 -56.03
C GLU A 783 -37.75 -61.95 -54.66
N GLY A 784 -37.03 -60.84 -54.56
CA GLY A 784 -37.06 -59.98 -53.39
C GLY A 784 -38.45 -59.37 -53.28
N LYS A 785 -39.08 -59.50 -52.12
CA LYS A 785 -40.36 -58.86 -51.81
C LYS A 785 -40.11 -57.63 -50.96
N ILE A 786 -40.44 -56.43 -51.46
CA ILE A 786 -40.58 -55.25 -50.60
C ILE A 786 -41.94 -55.35 -49.92
N VAL A 787 -41.94 -55.62 -48.61
CA VAL A 787 -43.15 -55.63 -47.80
C VAL A 787 -43.07 -54.44 -46.87
N THR A 788 -44.13 -53.63 -46.81
CA THR A 788 -44.29 -52.67 -45.72
C THR A 788 -44.41 -53.47 -44.43
N THR A 789 -43.33 -53.56 -43.68
CA THR A 789 -43.29 -54.27 -42.39
C THR A 789 -43.89 -53.44 -41.27
N TYR A 790 -43.82 -52.11 -41.40
CA TYR A 790 -44.32 -51.16 -40.41
C TYR A 790 -44.58 -49.81 -41.05
N THR A 791 -45.78 -49.26 -40.83
CA THR A 791 -46.16 -47.90 -41.26
C THR A 791 -46.30 -47.05 -40.01
N LYS A 792 -45.62 -45.92 -39.93
CA LYS A 792 -45.74 -44.95 -38.83
C LYS A 792 -45.99 -43.57 -39.41
N GLU A 793 -47.08 -42.94 -39.02
CA GLU A 793 -47.28 -41.52 -39.32
C GLU A 793 -46.25 -40.70 -38.56
N LEU A 794 -45.52 -39.86 -39.30
CA LEU A 794 -44.65 -38.86 -38.70
C LEU A 794 -45.53 -37.76 -38.09
N PRO A 795 -45.23 -37.30 -36.86
CA PRO A 795 -45.93 -36.17 -36.26
C PRO A 795 -45.81 -34.92 -37.16
N VAL A 796 -46.84 -34.08 -37.11
CA VAL A 796 -46.91 -32.84 -37.89
C VAL A 796 -45.64 -32.01 -37.68
N ARG A 797 -44.93 -31.70 -38.78
CA ARG A 797 -43.75 -30.83 -38.78
C ARG A 797 -44.21 -29.39 -38.50
N TYR A 798 -43.73 -28.76 -37.43
CA TYR A 798 -43.92 -27.32 -37.15
C TYR A 798 -42.58 -26.59 -37.17
#